data_AF-A0A5P1F3U1-F1
#
_entry.id   AF-A0A5P1F3U1-F1
#
_cell.length_a   1.000
_cell.length_b   1.000
_cell.length_c   1.000
_cell.angle_alpha   90.00
_cell.angle_beta   90.00
_cell.angle_gamma   90.00
#
_symmetry.space_group_name_H-M   'P 1'
#
loop_
_entity.id
_entity.type
_entity.pdbx_description
1 polymer ?
#
loop_
_entity_poly.entity_id
_entity_poly.type
_entity_poly.pdbx_seq_one_letter_code
_entity_poly.pdbx_strand_id
1 'polypeptide(L)'
;MVEESYDAVVVGSGYGGSVAACRMAMAGIKVCLIEKGRRWEANDFPKHVVGLVSMVRMEFRRWGFGLGSKKALFQDGCVVKTERKVLYISENSDTNSEQRRRWRVYFDDLEYITADFVVLSAGVLGTSEILFQSKRRGLNLSERVGLGLSCNGNNVAYVAGSQAPLNGYGLTKKQFLGIPFQHRPGPAISSSFTSSSGFTIQSGVVPRSYPYLLFKGITTYGWPNGFCFLHGLIDKLKHAMGFKASEAVVLNAMGYDACNGIITLDEETEKICVTPPHDPLLPKKIQALQNLTKKLGGILFMSRYRSTTVHLLGGCNAASDPSNGVCNPKGQVFHPNGDQDMVHKGLYVCDASLIPCSIGINPCLTITTVAEQVSRHLVQDVLSFKRTIQHLQTVGDNDKARHEIIQDLKCVKKTIESTDSCSIKEKLTMGAHEKVTVKETMRGFIGGMPCTAYLVLKMNSLDQNDSNEETQSLLRGRVGGYVVFQAVNKDKLYIVDGKVDMCKIDIRTPYTQYMHYRLILASSSGSRYIFEGKKVMNPYLLAMYALHESTTLHANFRTLSANDSEATGELFTLRGELHISLFEVLKSFLKLEGRHRREFVCSLLQSLWRTYILQIPRQMKCDVGLPNITEIPYPRSTIHELKTEDGCTISCQQWKHYAMNSENEKTRYPVLLLNGHSTESYCLPTEERDLVRTLLEEGHETWLLQSRLHPSHPSNNFTIEDIGRFDIPSVIMRILEMNGPNTKIHVIAHCVGGLAIHIALLGGHISANHIASLSCTNSSMYFKLTTSALVKMWLPLIPITMTLLGKKRTLSLYASKDSLRHKLVKFIAKLIPRNERCTCNVCEIFSGIFGNTFWHENVSNTMHQWLNKQSLPKLPPSTKHLHLRFYCEL
;
A
#
# COMPACT_ATOMS: atom_id res chain seq x y z
N MET A 1 -9.31 -10.10 -13.22
CA MET A 1 -10.36 -10.01 -12.16
C MET A 1 -11.58 -9.23 -12.63
N VAL A 2 -12.79 -9.79 -12.51
CA VAL A 2 -14.04 -8.99 -12.49
C VAL A 2 -14.26 -8.58 -11.03
N GLU A 3 -14.02 -7.32 -10.69
CA GLU A 3 -14.37 -6.80 -9.36
C GLU A 3 -15.89 -6.88 -9.19
N GLU A 4 -16.35 -7.60 -8.15
CA GLU A 4 -17.76 -7.66 -7.84
C GLU A 4 -18.26 -6.26 -7.44
N SER A 5 -19.09 -5.68 -8.30
CA SER A 5 -19.64 -4.34 -8.14
C SER A 5 -21.16 -4.34 -8.04
N TYR A 6 -21.65 -3.49 -7.15
CA TYR A 6 -23.08 -3.29 -6.88
C TYR A 6 -23.38 -1.79 -6.91
N ASP A 7 -24.64 -1.42 -7.14
CA ASP A 7 -25.03 -0.01 -7.02
C ASP A 7 -25.02 0.40 -5.54
N ALA A 8 -25.53 -0.49 -4.68
CA ALA A 8 -25.54 -0.30 -3.23
C ALA A 8 -25.14 -1.57 -2.47
N VAL A 9 -24.44 -1.39 -1.35
CA VAL A 9 -24.11 -2.44 -0.38
C VAL A 9 -24.74 -2.12 0.96
N VAL A 10 -25.45 -3.10 1.54
CA VAL A 10 -26.04 -3.01 2.87
C VAL A 10 -25.32 -3.98 3.80
N VAL A 11 -24.83 -3.49 4.93
CA VAL A 11 -24.09 -4.28 5.91
C VAL A 11 -24.98 -4.57 7.12
N GLY A 12 -25.39 -5.82 7.29
CA GLY A 12 -26.26 -6.30 8.37
C GLY A 12 -27.71 -6.52 7.93
N SER A 13 -28.27 -7.67 8.31
CA SER A 13 -29.65 -8.08 7.97
C SER A 13 -30.71 -7.67 8.99
N GLY A 14 -30.36 -6.85 9.99
CA GLY A 14 -31.29 -6.36 11.01
C GLY A 14 -32.46 -5.55 10.41
N TYR A 15 -33.39 -5.11 11.27
CA TYR A 15 -34.58 -4.34 10.87
C TYR A 15 -34.25 -3.20 9.89
N GLY A 16 -33.20 -2.45 10.20
CA GLY A 16 -32.66 -1.37 9.38
C GLY A 16 -32.27 -1.77 7.96
N GLY A 17 -31.27 -2.66 7.88
CA GLY A 17 -30.68 -3.10 6.63
C GLY A 17 -31.67 -3.86 5.74
N SER A 18 -32.57 -4.66 6.34
CA SER A 18 -33.63 -5.34 5.59
C SER A 18 -34.59 -4.37 4.91
N VAL A 19 -35.02 -3.30 5.62
CA VAL A 19 -35.88 -2.25 5.03
C VAL A 19 -35.13 -1.52 3.93
N ALA A 20 -33.90 -1.05 4.19
CA ALA A 20 -33.11 -0.31 3.20
C ALA A 20 -32.85 -1.14 1.93
N ALA A 21 -32.45 -2.40 2.09
CA ALA A 21 -32.23 -3.29 0.96
C ALA A 21 -33.51 -3.55 0.16
N CYS A 22 -34.63 -3.79 0.85
CA CYS A 22 -35.93 -4.00 0.21
C CYS A 22 -36.37 -2.78 -0.61
N ARG A 23 -36.33 -1.58 -0.02
CA ARG A 23 -36.73 -0.34 -0.70
C ARG A 23 -35.86 -0.01 -1.92
N MET A 24 -34.54 -0.21 -1.81
CA MET A 24 -33.63 -0.04 -2.95
C MET A 24 -33.88 -1.10 -4.04
N ALA A 25 -34.06 -2.37 -3.68
CA ALA A 25 -34.35 -3.44 -4.64
C ALA A 25 -35.67 -3.19 -5.39
N MET A 26 -36.73 -2.76 -4.68
CA MET A 26 -38.01 -2.36 -5.29
C MET A 26 -37.85 -1.17 -6.28
N ALA A 27 -36.87 -0.31 -6.06
CA ALA A 27 -36.54 0.81 -6.96
C ALA A 27 -35.65 0.39 -8.15
N GLY A 28 -35.40 -0.91 -8.35
CA GLY A 28 -34.58 -1.43 -9.46
C GLY A 28 -33.08 -1.17 -9.30
N ILE A 29 -32.61 -1.06 -8.07
CA ILE A 29 -31.19 -0.88 -7.72
C ILE A 29 -30.56 -2.25 -7.49
N LYS A 30 -29.35 -2.47 -8.00
CA LYS A 30 -28.62 -3.71 -7.77
C LYS A 30 -28.00 -3.70 -6.37
N VAL A 31 -28.63 -4.38 -5.41
CA VAL A 31 -28.23 -4.38 -3.99
C VAL A 31 -27.50 -5.66 -3.60
N CYS A 32 -26.43 -5.54 -2.80
CA CYS A 32 -25.82 -6.64 -2.07
C CYS A 32 -25.99 -6.44 -0.55
N LEU A 33 -26.70 -7.35 0.12
CA LEU A 33 -26.79 -7.40 1.58
C LEU A 33 -25.75 -8.37 2.13
N ILE A 34 -24.94 -7.93 3.08
CA ILE A 34 -23.91 -8.75 3.74
C ILE A 34 -24.31 -9.03 5.19
N GLU A 35 -24.26 -10.28 5.61
CA GLU A 35 -24.55 -10.72 6.97
C GLU A 35 -23.39 -11.55 7.54
N LYS A 36 -22.97 -11.22 8.77
CA LYS A 36 -21.90 -11.93 9.49
C LYS A 36 -22.37 -13.31 9.96
N GLY A 37 -23.63 -13.42 10.38
CA GLY A 37 -24.24 -14.65 10.82
C GLY A 37 -24.47 -15.66 9.69
N ARG A 38 -24.63 -16.92 10.07
CA ARG A 38 -25.12 -17.97 9.16
C ARG A 38 -26.61 -17.83 8.94
N ARG A 39 -27.10 -18.25 7.77
CA ARG A 39 -28.54 -18.43 7.55
C ARG A 39 -29.05 -19.57 8.44
N TRP A 40 -30.22 -19.36 9.05
CA TRP A 40 -30.92 -20.38 9.82
C TRP A 40 -32.29 -20.63 9.19
N GLU A 41 -32.61 -21.88 8.91
CA GLU A 41 -33.93 -22.34 8.49
C GLU A 41 -34.67 -22.97 9.67
N ALA A 42 -36.00 -23.09 9.56
CA ALA A 42 -36.82 -23.64 10.66
C ALA A 42 -36.38 -25.06 11.09
N ASN A 43 -35.84 -25.84 10.14
CA ASN A 43 -35.31 -27.18 10.39
C ASN A 43 -33.94 -27.18 11.06
N ASP A 44 -33.21 -26.07 11.01
CA ASP A 44 -31.90 -25.96 11.63
C ASP A 44 -31.99 -25.83 13.14
N PHE A 45 -33.11 -25.38 13.73
CA PHE A 45 -33.26 -25.21 15.18
C PHE A 45 -33.43 -26.53 15.93
N PRO A 46 -32.75 -26.74 17.08
CA PRO A 46 -32.70 -28.03 17.74
C PRO A 46 -34.00 -28.29 18.50
N LYS A 47 -34.56 -29.48 18.32
CA LYS A 47 -35.82 -29.90 18.97
C LYS A 47 -35.62 -30.43 20.40
N HIS A 48 -34.37 -30.71 20.81
CA HIS A 48 -34.02 -31.30 22.11
C HIS A 48 -32.68 -30.75 22.66
N VAL A 49 -32.52 -30.77 24.00
CA VAL A 49 -31.35 -30.22 24.74
C VAL A 49 -30.02 -30.86 24.31
N VAL A 50 -30.01 -32.15 23.92
CA VAL A 50 -28.81 -32.84 23.42
C VAL A 50 -28.39 -32.32 22.04
N GLY A 51 -29.34 -31.87 21.20
CA GLY A 51 -29.07 -31.23 19.91
C GLY A 51 -28.55 -29.79 20.02
N LEU A 52 -28.52 -29.22 21.23
CA LEU A 52 -27.88 -27.93 21.50
C LEU A 52 -26.36 -28.06 21.54
N VAL A 53 -25.84 -29.24 21.94
CA VAL A 53 -24.40 -29.52 22.03
C VAL A 53 -23.75 -29.60 20.65
N SER A 54 -24.49 -30.04 19.62
CA SER A 54 -24.04 -30.05 18.22
C SER A 54 -24.07 -28.67 17.55
N MET A 55 -24.61 -27.64 18.22
CA MET A 55 -24.62 -26.25 17.74
C MET A 55 -23.50 -25.38 18.33
N VAL A 56 -22.75 -25.91 19.30
CA VAL A 56 -21.55 -25.26 19.83
C VAL A 56 -20.39 -25.52 18.85
N ARG A 57 -19.91 -24.47 18.19
CA ARG A 57 -18.69 -24.55 17.37
C ARG A 57 -17.46 -24.58 18.30
N MET A 58 -16.84 -25.75 18.44
CA MET A 58 -15.51 -25.87 19.03
C MET A 58 -14.45 -25.85 17.91
N GLU A 59 -13.48 -24.94 18.02
CA GLU A 59 -12.32 -24.91 17.12
C GLU A 59 -11.14 -25.67 17.75
N PHE A 60 -10.84 -26.85 17.22
CA PHE A 60 -9.65 -27.61 17.60
C PHE A 60 -8.48 -27.27 16.66
N ARG A 61 -7.71 -26.23 17.03
CA ARG A 61 -6.56 -25.70 16.28
C ARG A 61 -5.43 -26.69 15.95
N ARG A 62 -5.51 -27.94 16.41
CA ARG A 62 -4.43 -28.94 16.25
C ARG A 62 -4.72 -29.99 15.16
N TRP A 63 -5.96 -30.08 14.64
CA TRP A 63 -6.38 -31.19 13.74
C TRP A 63 -7.13 -30.77 12.45
N GLY A 64 -7.28 -29.47 12.17
CA GLY A 64 -7.49 -29.00 10.79
C GLY A 64 -8.82 -29.31 10.08
N PHE A 65 -9.93 -29.56 10.80
CA PHE A 65 -11.25 -29.68 10.17
C PHE A 65 -12.33 -28.83 10.86
N GLY A 66 -13.24 -28.28 10.05
CA GLY A 66 -14.49 -27.64 10.45
C GLY A 66 -15.61 -28.07 9.50
N LEU A 67 -16.84 -28.23 10.02
CA LEU A 67 -18.02 -28.66 9.26
C LEU A 67 -19.06 -27.50 9.16
N GLY A 68 -19.56 -27.19 7.95
CA GLY A 68 -20.65 -26.22 7.69
C GLY A 68 -20.79 -25.76 6.22
N SER A 69 -22.01 -25.40 5.76
CA SER A 69 -22.41 -25.28 4.35
C SER A 69 -22.38 -23.86 3.73
N LYS A 70 -21.90 -23.76 2.49
CA LYS A 70 -21.88 -22.56 1.60
C LYS A 70 -23.19 -22.36 0.82
N LYS A 71 -24.16 -21.56 1.28
CA LYS A 71 -25.29 -21.12 0.42
C LYS A 71 -25.79 -19.71 0.74
N ALA A 72 -25.69 -18.81 -0.25
CA ALA A 72 -26.40 -17.53 -0.35
C ALA A 72 -27.75 -17.74 -1.05
N LEU A 73 -28.78 -16.95 -0.72
CA LEU A 73 -30.08 -16.95 -1.41
C LEU A 73 -30.20 -15.74 -2.35
N PHE A 74 -30.78 -15.96 -3.53
CA PHE A 74 -31.25 -14.90 -4.42
C PHE A 74 -32.74 -14.63 -4.13
N GLN A 75 -33.08 -13.37 -3.91
CA GLN A 75 -34.44 -12.85 -3.94
C GLN A 75 -34.42 -11.68 -4.93
N ASP A 76 -35.40 -11.60 -5.84
CA ASP A 76 -35.37 -10.67 -6.98
C ASP A 76 -34.93 -9.25 -6.57
N GLY A 77 -33.83 -8.78 -7.18
CA GLY A 77 -33.25 -7.45 -6.94
C GLY A 77 -32.20 -7.33 -5.81
N CYS A 78 -32.04 -8.32 -4.92
CA CYS A 78 -31.07 -8.27 -3.81
C CYS A 78 -30.27 -9.58 -3.64
N VAL A 79 -28.93 -9.46 -3.63
CA VAL A 79 -28.02 -10.58 -3.37
C VAL A 79 -27.67 -10.63 -1.87
N VAL A 80 -28.00 -11.72 -1.18
CA VAL A 80 -27.70 -11.86 0.26
C VAL A 80 -26.48 -12.78 0.48
N LYS A 81 -25.38 -12.22 1.00
CA LYS A 81 -24.16 -12.94 1.36
C LYS A 81 -24.05 -13.14 2.87
N THR A 82 -24.22 -14.36 3.35
CA THR A 82 -24.07 -14.72 4.77
C THR A 82 -22.66 -15.17 5.12
N GLU A 83 -22.35 -15.30 6.41
CA GLU A 83 -21.04 -15.70 6.94
C GLU A 83 -19.87 -14.80 6.48
N ARG A 84 -20.16 -13.51 6.25
CA ARG A 84 -19.18 -12.51 5.82
C ARG A 84 -19.20 -11.33 6.77
N LYS A 85 -18.09 -11.09 7.48
CA LYS A 85 -17.90 -9.92 8.35
C LYS A 85 -17.27 -8.79 7.52
N VAL A 86 -17.90 -7.62 7.50
CA VAL A 86 -17.27 -6.38 7.04
C VAL A 86 -16.39 -5.82 8.17
N LEU A 87 -15.15 -5.45 7.85
CA LEU A 87 -14.19 -4.92 8.83
C LEU A 87 -14.13 -3.39 8.81
N TYR A 88 -14.08 -2.80 7.62
CA TYR A 88 -14.01 -1.37 7.41
C TYR A 88 -14.45 -1.01 5.99
N ILE A 89 -14.63 0.28 5.75
CA ILE A 89 -14.91 0.85 4.43
C ILE A 89 -13.88 1.93 4.12
N SER A 90 -13.61 2.16 2.83
CA SER A 90 -12.79 3.28 2.41
C SER A 90 -13.38 3.94 1.17
N GLU A 91 -13.16 5.25 1.06
CA GLU A 91 -13.43 5.99 -0.17
C GLU A 91 -12.41 5.61 -1.25
N ASN A 92 -12.87 5.51 -2.50
CA ASN A 92 -12.04 5.17 -3.63
C ASN A 92 -11.35 6.43 -4.18
N SER A 93 -10.06 6.58 -3.87
CA SER A 93 -9.26 7.77 -4.21
C SER A 93 -8.50 7.69 -5.54
N ASP A 94 -8.63 6.59 -6.28
CA ASP A 94 -7.87 6.41 -7.52
C ASP A 94 -8.53 7.18 -8.67
N THR A 95 -7.94 8.31 -9.05
CA THR A 95 -8.40 9.19 -10.14
C THR A 95 -8.16 8.63 -11.56
N ASN A 96 -7.45 7.50 -11.69
CA ASN A 96 -6.87 7.06 -12.97
C ASN A 96 -7.66 5.98 -13.74
N SER A 97 -8.90 5.63 -13.36
CA SER A 97 -9.69 4.70 -14.17
C SER A 97 -11.17 5.05 -14.19
N GLU A 98 -11.72 5.12 -15.41
CA GLU A 98 -13.09 5.57 -15.66
C GLU A 98 -14.18 4.64 -15.10
N GLN A 99 -13.90 3.40 -14.70
CA GLN A 99 -14.91 2.38 -14.35
C GLN A 99 -15.21 2.16 -12.85
N ARG A 100 -14.91 3.09 -11.94
CA ARG A 100 -14.82 2.77 -10.50
C ARG A 100 -15.93 3.36 -9.62
N ARG A 101 -16.57 2.49 -8.84
CA ARG A 101 -17.57 2.89 -7.84
C ARG A 101 -16.93 3.61 -6.65
N ARG A 102 -17.70 4.48 -5.97
CA ARG A 102 -17.20 5.42 -4.92
C ARG A 102 -16.58 4.75 -3.69
N TRP A 103 -17.13 3.63 -3.23
CA TRP A 103 -16.77 3.00 -1.96
C TRP A 103 -16.20 1.60 -2.17
N ARG A 104 -15.24 1.24 -1.33
CA ARG A 104 -14.72 -0.12 -1.17
C ARG A 104 -15.14 -0.65 0.21
N VAL A 105 -15.76 -1.83 0.23
CA VAL A 105 -16.26 -2.49 1.46
C VAL A 105 -15.43 -3.74 1.71
N TYR A 106 -14.59 -3.72 2.75
CA TYR A 106 -13.55 -4.71 2.99
C TYR A 106 -13.99 -5.82 3.96
N PHE A 107 -13.69 -7.07 3.59
CA PHE A 107 -13.85 -8.26 4.45
C PHE A 107 -12.54 -8.67 5.11
N ASP A 108 -11.42 -8.32 4.50
CA ASP A 108 -10.07 -8.36 5.04
C ASP A 108 -9.23 -7.24 4.41
N ASP A 109 -7.92 -7.16 4.68
CA ASP A 109 -7.07 -6.09 4.14
C ASP A 109 -6.97 -6.07 2.59
N LEU A 110 -7.47 -7.09 1.90
CA LEU A 110 -7.23 -7.34 0.48
C LEU A 110 -8.48 -7.74 -0.32
N GLU A 111 -9.50 -8.32 0.33
CA GLU A 111 -10.78 -8.70 -0.26
C GLU A 111 -11.83 -7.63 0.03
N TYR A 112 -12.36 -7.01 -1.02
CA TYR A 112 -13.43 -6.03 -0.95
C TYR A 112 -14.40 -6.14 -2.12
N ILE A 113 -15.58 -5.56 -1.96
CA ILE A 113 -16.51 -5.25 -3.06
C ILE A 113 -16.61 -3.74 -3.24
N THR A 114 -17.07 -3.30 -4.41
CA THR A 114 -17.22 -1.88 -4.74
C THR A 114 -18.69 -1.49 -4.88
N ALA A 115 -19.04 -0.28 -4.42
CA ALA A 115 -20.40 0.26 -4.52
C ALA A 115 -20.42 1.79 -4.52
N ASP A 116 -21.49 2.39 -5.06
CA ASP A 116 -21.68 3.85 -5.00
C ASP A 116 -22.36 4.28 -3.72
N PHE A 117 -23.16 3.39 -3.13
CA PHE A 117 -23.83 3.60 -1.86
C PHE A 117 -23.50 2.48 -0.87
N VAL A 118 -23.19 2.86 0.37
CA VAL A 118 -22.95 1.94 1.49
C VAL A 118 -23.89 2.30 2.63
N VAL A 119 -24.67 1.33 3.07
CA VAL A 119 -25.60 1.46 4.21
C VAL A 119 -25.12 0.56 5.35
N LEU A 120 -24.69 1.17 6.44
CA LEU A 120 -24.29 0.48 7.66
C LEU A 120 -25.53 0.21 8.52
N SER A 121 -25.80 -1.07 8.77
CA SER A 121 -26.87 -1.58 9.63
C SER A 121 -26.42 -2.82 10.42
N ALA A 122 -25.15 -2.84 10.84
CA ALA A 122 -24.53 -3.97 11.53
C ALA A 122 -24.92 -4.06 13.02
N GLY A 123 -25.91 -3.26 13.45
CA GLY A 123 -26.28 -3.08 14.85
C GLY A 123 -25.32 -2.11 15.55
N VAL A 124 -25.72 -1.59 16.70
CA VAL A 124 -25.00 -0.50 17.40
C VAL A 124 -23.49 -0.74 17.48
N LEU A 125 -23.08 -1.89 18.04
CA LEU A 125 -21.67 -2.18 18.21
C LEU A 125 -20.97 -2.43 16.86
N GLY A 126 -21.60 -3.17 15.93
CA GLY A 126 -20.98 -3.51 14.65
C GLY A 126 -20.80 -2.31 13.73
N THR A 127 -21.80 -1.43 13.66
CA THR A 127 -21.73 -0.17 12.90
C THR A 127 -20.66 0.75 13.47
N SER A 128 -20.60 0.93 14.80
CA SER A 128 -19.53 1.69 15.44
C SER A 128 -18.15 1.06 15.22
N GLU A 129 -18.01 -0.28 15.25
CA GLU A 129 -16.75 -1.00 14.97
C GLU A 129 -16.22 -0.66 13.59
N ILE A 130 -17.09 -0.77 12.57
CA ILE A 130 -16.75 -0.50 11.17
C ILE A 130 -16.31 0.96 11.02
N LEU A 131 -17.02 1.91 11.61
CA LEU A 131 -16.67 3.34 11.52
C LEU A 131 -15.33 3.65 12.23
N PHE A 132 -15.08 3.12 13.43
CA PHE A 132 -13.78 3.29 14.08
C PHE A 132 -12.63 2.70 13.26
N GLN A 133 -12.82 1.50 12.71
CA GLN A 133 -11.82 0.84 11.88
C GLN A 133 -11.58 1.57 10.55
N SER A 134 -12.61 2.23 10.01
CA SER A 134 -12.52 3.07 8.82
C SER A 134 -11.81 4.39 9.13
N LYS A 135 -12.08 5.00 10.29
CA LYS A 135 -11.40 6.21 10.77
C LYS A 135 -9.89 5.99 10.88
N ARG A 136 -9.47 4.87 11.48
CA ARG A 136 -8.04 4.49 11.57
C ARG A 136 -7.35 4.33 10.21
N ARG A 137 -8.12 4.12 9.14
CA ARG A 137 -7.64 3.99 7.75
C ARG A 137 -7.86 5.26 6.94
N GLY A 138 -8.07 6.39 7.61
CA GLY A 138 -8.10 7.72 7.02
C GLY A 138 -9.46 8.19 6.54
N LEU A 139 -10.56 7.49 6.87
CA LEU A 139 -11.89 8.04 6.65
C LEU A 139 -12.16 9.14 7.67
N ASN A 140 -12.29 10.38 7.20
CA ASN A 140 -12.54 11.52 8.08
C ASN A 140 -13.95 11.41 8.70
N LEU A 141 -14.06 11.25 10.02
CA LEU A 141 -15.33 11.00 10.72
C LEU A 141 -15.42 11.87 11.97
N SER A 142 -16.64 12.25 12.34
CA SER A 142 -16.92 13.02 13.56
C SER A 142 -16.29 12.35 14.80
N GLU A 143 -15.74 13.16 15.71
CA GLU A 143 -15.22 12.68 17.02
C GLU A 143 -16.33 12.11 17.91
N ARG A 144 -17.59 12.25 17.51
CA ARG A 144 -18.76 11.75 18.24
C ARG A 144 -19.09 10.29 17.97
N VAL A 145 -18.39 9.63 17.05
CA VAL A 145 -18.55 8.18 16.84
C VAL A 145 -18.35 7.45 18.17
N GLY A 146 -19.34 6.66 18.56
CA GLY A 146 -19.39 5.92 19.81
C GLY A 146 -19.96 6.68 21.01
N LEU A 147 -20.18 8.00 20.92
CA LEU A 147 -20.80 8.78 22.01
C LEU A 147 -22.33 8.69 21.99
N GLY A 148 -22.93 8.92 23.15
CA GLY A 148 -24.39 9.01 23.26
C GLY A 148 -25.09 7.65 23.27
N LEU A 149 -24.41 6.60 23.73
CA LEU A 149 -24.96 5.25 23.83
C LEU A 149 -26.03 5.20 24.93
N SER A 150 -27.16 4.57 24.60
CA SER A 150 -28.21 4.21 25.52
C SER A 150 -28.36 2.69 25.60
N CYS A 151 -28.63 2.20 26.80
CA CYS A 151 -29.01 0.82 27.10
C CYS A 151 -30.53 0.68 27.17
N ASN A 152 -31.27 1.71 26.75
CA ASN A 152 -32.72 1.82 26.80
C ASN A 152 -33.29 1.59 28.22
N GLY A 153 -32.48 1.91 29.24
CA GLY A 153 -32.79 1.67 30.64
C GLY A 153 -33.13 0.22 30.96
N ASN A 154 -32.56 -0.75 30.26
CA ASN A 154 -32.88 -2.17 30.49
C ASN A 154 -32.30 -2.71 31.80
N ASN A 155 -33.10 -3.50 32.51
CA ASN A 155 -32.66 -4.40 33.57
C ASN A 155 -33.41 -5.72 33.46
N VAL A 156 -32.68 -6.75 33.02
CA VAL A 156 -33.14 -8.13 32.90
C VAL A 156 -32.96 -8.86 34.23
N ALA A 157 -34.05 -9.44 34.71
CA ALA A 157 -34.11 -10.30 35.88
C ALA A 157 -34.69 -11.67 35.55
N TYR A 158 -34.37 -12.65 36.36
CA TYR A 158 -34.87 -14.01 36.25
C TYR A 158 -35.40 -14.47 37.60
N VAL A 159 -36.67 -14.87 37.65
CA VAL A 159 -37.31 -15.43 38.85
C VAL A 159 -37.35 -16.94 38.67
N ALA A 160 -36.81 -17.69 39.63
CA ALA A 160 -36.83 -19.15 39.63
C ALA A 160 -37.50 -19.71 40.88
N GLY A 161 -38.13 -20.87 40.77
CA GLY A 161 -38.69 -21.55 41.94
C GLY A 161 -40.04 -20.97 42.39
N SER A 162 -40.78 -20.30 41.48
CA SER A 162 -42.09 -19.72 41.79
C SER A 162 -43.17 -20.79 41.79
N GLN A 163 -44.15 -20.64 42.69
CA GLN A 163 -45.34 -21.50 42.74
C GLN A 163 -46.50 -20.95 41.89
N ALA A 164 -46.36 -19.73 41.35
CA ALA A 164 -47.35 -19.11 40.50
C ALA A 164 -47.34 -19.73 39.08
N PRO A 165 -48.49 -19.77 38.37
CA PRO A 165 -48.55 -20.17 36.97
C PRO A 165 -48.03 -19.01 36.10
N LEU A 166 -46.74 -19.01 35.79
CA LEU A 166 -46.02 -17.93 35.11
C LEU A 166 -46.00 -18.08 33.58
N ASN A 167 -46.19 -19.29 33.04
CA ASN A 167 -46.14 -19.56 31.59
C ASN A 167 -44.87 -18.97 30.91
N GLY A 168 -43.73 -19.02 31.60
CA GLY A 168 -42.48 -18.38 31.17
C GLY A 168 -41.72 -19.10 30.05
N TYR A 169 -42.26 -20.19 29.50
CA TYR A 169 -41.58 -21.03 28.52
C TYR A 169 -42.42 -21.36 27.30
N GLY A 170 -41.78 -21.43 26.13
CA GLY A 170 -42.43 -21.82 24.88
C GLY A 170 -42.98 -23.26 24.92
N LEU A 171 -44.06 -23.48 24.17
CA LEU A 171 -44.72 -24.79 24.07
C LEU A 171 -44.12 -25.64 22.93
N THR A 172 -44.07 -26.96 23.13
CA THR A 172 -43.81 -27.89 22.01
C THR A 172 -45.02 -27.98 21.08
N LYS A 173 -44.83 -28.44 19.84
CA LYS A 173 -45.94 -28.63 18.86
C LYS A 173 -47.09 -29.49 19.42
N LYS A 174 -46.80 -30.53 20.21
CA LYS A 174 -47.81 -31.38 20.87
C LYS A 174 -48.57 -30.64 21.97
N GLN A 175 -47.87 -29.87 22.81
CA GLN A 175 -48.48 -29.06 23.87
C GLN A 175 -49.30 -27.90 23.32
N PHE A 176 -48.84 -27.28 22.23
CA PHE A 176 -49.52 -26.17 21.58
C PHE A 176 -50.92 -26.57 21.10
N LEU A 177 -51.10 -27.80 20.60
CA LEU A 177 -52.41 -28.32 20.19
C LEU A 177 -53.30 -28.70 21.38
N GLY A 178 -52.71 -29.19 22.47
CA GLY A 178 -53.44 -29.67 23.65
C GLY A 178 -53.81 -28.61 24.70
N ILE A 179 -53.25 -27.40 24.63
CA ILE A 179 -53.53 -26.31 25.56
C ILE A 179 -54.51 -25.31 24.92
N PRO A 180 -55.62 -24.93 25.59
CA PRO A 180 -56.54 -23.90 25.10
C PRO A 180 -55.83 -22.58 24.84
N PHE A 181 -56.25 -21.83 23.81
CA PHE A 181 -55.59 -20.60 23.36
C PHE A 181 -55.30 -19.61 24.49
N GLN A 182 -56.26 -19.38 25.38
CA GLN A 182 -56.16 -18.48 26.54
C GLN A 182 -55.08 -18.84 27.56
N HIS A 183 -54.60 -20.09 27.57
CA HIS A 183 -53.55 -20.58 28.47
C HIS A 183 -52.20 -20.74 27.77
N ARG A 184 -52.11 -20.39 26.48
CA ARG A 184 -50.85 -20.45 25.75
C ARG A 184 -49.98 -19.23 26.12
N PRO A 185 -48.68 -19.40 26.37
CA PRO A 185 -47.77 -18.29 26.53
C PRO A 185 -47.70 -17.46 25.24
N GLY A 186 -47.45 -16.15 25.38
CA GLY A 186 -47.24 -15.26 24.24
C GLY A 186 -46.02 -15.68 23.41
N PRO A 187 -45.93 -15.23 22.14
CA PRO A 187 -44.86 -15.65 21.23
C PRO A 187 -43.46 -15.19 21.66
N ALA A 188 -43.36 -14.10 22.43
CA ALA A 188 -42.11 -13.61 23.02
C ALA A 188 -42.33 -12.86 24.33
N ILE A 189 -43.31 -11.94 24.37
CA ILE A 189 -43.73 -11.24 25.59
C ILE A 189 -45.14 -11.72 25.96
N SER A 190 -45.34 -12.14 27.21
CA SER A 190 -46.64 -12.64 27.70
C SER A 190 -47.44 -11.60 28.46
N SER A 191 -46.79 -10.62 29.07
CA SER A 191 -47.42 -9.54 29.81
C SER A 191 -46.52 -8.31 29.89
N SER A 192 -47.14 -7.14 30.04
CA SER A 192 -46.46 -5.86 30.18
C SER A 192 -47.17 -5.02 31.25
N PHE A 193 -46.41 -4.32 32.08
CA PHE A 193 -46.90 -3.42 33.11
C PHE A 193 -46.08 -2.13 33.11
N THR A 194 -46.74 -0.99 32.93
CA THR A 194 -46.10 0.33 32.99
C THR A 194 -46.31 0.95 34.35
N SER A 195 -45.21 1.24 35.04
CA SER A 195 -45.20 1.88 36.36
C SER A 195 -45.40 3.39 36.23
N SER A 196 -46.13 3.98 37.18
CA SER A 196 -46.21 5.44 37.35
C SER A 196 -44.84 6.08 37.60
N SER A 197 -43.83 5.29 37.97
CA SER A 197 -42.43 5.71 38.13
C SER A 197 -41.67 5.84 36.81
N GLY A 198 -42.33 5.69 35.64
CA GLY A 198 -41.73 5.97 34.33
C GLY A 198 -40.92 4.83 33.72
N PHE A 199 -41.22 3.57 34.09
CA PHE A 199 -40.59 2.38 33.50
C PHE A 199 -41.61 1.27 33.27
N THR A 200 -41.34 0.40 32.30
CA THR A 200 -42.20 -0.74 31.93
C THR A 200 -41.52 -2.05 32.29
N ILE A 201 -42.23 -2.98 32.93
CA ILE A 201 -41.78 -4.35 33.19
C ILE A 201 -42.54 -5.29 32.24
N GLN A 202 -41.80 -6.11 31.50
CA GLN A 202 -42.37 -7.14 30.63
C GLN A 202 -41.93 -8.53 31.08
N SER A 203 -42.81 -9.52 30.90
CA SER A 203 -42.44 -10.93 31.02
C SER A 203 -42.00 -11.49 29.68
N GLY A 204 -40.81 -12.08 29.65
CA GLY A 204 -40.25 -12.77 28.49
C GLY A 204 -40.51 -14.27 28.55
N VAL A 205 -40.93 -14.83 27.42
CA VAL A 205 -41.09 -16.27 27.21
C VAL A 205 -39.80 -16.83 26.63
N VAL A 206 -39.21 -17.79 27.33
CA VAL A 206 -37.97 -18.43 26.91
C VAL A 206 -38.28 -19.67 26.06
N PRO A 207 -37.62 -19.87 24.90
CA PRO A 207 -37.77 -21.11 24.13
C PRO A 207 -37.44 -22.34 24.98
N ARG A 208 -38.24 -23.41 24.89
CA ARG A 208 -38.06 -24.62 25.71
C ARG A 208 -36.70 -25.30 25.54
N SER A 209 -36.07 -25.13 24.37
CA SER A 209 -34.73 -25.65 24.07
C SER A 209 -33.61 -24.88 24.79
N TYR A 210 -33.90 -23.72 25.39
CA TYR A 210 -32.88 -22.89 26.03
C TYR A 210 -32.54 -23.38 27.44
N PRO A 211 -31.25 -23.57 27.76
CA PRO A 211 -30.83 -24.06 29.08
C PRO A 211 -31.03 -23.00 30.17
N TYR A 212 -31.82 -23.34 31.19
CA TYR A 212 -32.14 -22.48 32.35
C TYR A 212 -30.91 -21.93 33.09
N LEU A 213 -29.81 -22.67 33.05
CA LEU A 213 -28.54 -22.36 33.72
C LEU A 213 -27.83 -21.15 33.09
N LEU A 214 -27.98 -20.97 31.77
CA LEU A 214 -27.39 -19.87 31.02
C LEU A 214 -28.06 -18.53 31.37
N PHE A 215 -29.38 -18.48 31.49
CA PHE A 215 -30.09 -17.26 31.90
C PHE A 215 -29.76 -16.85 33.34
N LYS A 216 -29.59 -17.81 34.25
CA LYS A 216 -29.12 -17.53 35.62
C LYS A 216 -27.74 -16.87 35.60
N GLY A 217 -26.77 -17.43 34.86
CA GLY A 217 -25.42 -16.86 34.76
C GLY A 217 -25.36 -15.49 34.08
N ILE A 218 -26.15 -15.28 33.01
CA ILE A 218 -26.21 -14.01 32.26
C ILE A 218 -26.82 -12.89 33.11
N THR A 219 -27.84 -13.18 33.91
CA THR A 219 -28.53 -12.16 34.74
C THR A 219 -27.77 -11.75 36.00
N THR A 220 -26.87 -12.61 36.53
CA THR A 220 -26.07 -12.30 37.72
C THR A 220 -24.59 -11.99 37.45
N TYR A 221 -24.16 -11.98 36.18
CA TYR A 221 -22.74 -11.80 35.80
C TYR A 221 -21.77 -12.71 36.56
N GLY A 222 -22.19 -13.95 36.80
CA GLY A 222 -21.44 -14.93 37.59
C GLY A 222 -22.26 -16.16 37.89
N TRP A 223 -21.59 -17.28 38.17
CA TRP A 223 -22.24 -18.50 38.62
C TRP A 223 -22.52 -18.38 40.13
N PRO A 224 -23.78 -18.51 40.59
CA PRO A 224 -24.05 -18.49 42.02
C PRO A 224 -23.36 -19.67 42.71
N ASN A 225 -22.35 -19.39 43.56
CA ASN A 225 -21.68 -20.42 44.33
C ASN A 225 -22.67 -21.08 45.31
N GLY A 226 -22.75 -22.42 45.29
CA GLY A 226 -23.43 -23.23 46.30
C GLY A 226 -24.92 -23.59 46.08
N PHE A 227 -25.64 -22.95 45.13
CA PHE A 227 -27.11 -23.14 45.01
C PHE A 227 -27.60 -23.78 43.69
N CYS A 228 -26.75 -23.88 42.66
CA CYS A 228 -27.17 -24.30 41.31
C CYS A 228 -27.42 -25.81 41.16
N PHE A 229 -26.72 -26.67 41.92
CA PHE A 229 -26.79 -28.12 41.74
C PHE A 229 -27.95 -28.76 42.52
N LEU A 230 -28.20 -28.33 43.77
CA LEU A 230 -29.27 -28.91 44.61
C LEU A 230 -30.68 -28.55 44.12
N HIS A 231 -30.94 -27.31 43.68
CA HIS A 231 -32.31 -26.89 43.34
C HIS A 231 -32.88 -27.64 42.12
N GLY A 232 -32.04 -27.90 41.10
CA GLY A 232 -32.45 -28.68 39.92
C GLY A 232 -32.66 -30.17 40.21
N LEU A 233 -31.98 -30.71 41.21
CA LEU A 233 -32.16 -32.09 41.68
C LEU A 233 -33.45 -32.21 42.52
N ILE A 234 -33.68 -31.24 43.42
CA ILE A 234 -34.87 -31.15 44.29
C ILE A 234 -36.15 -30.94 43.46
N ASP A 235 -36.13 -30.10 42.41
CA ASP A 235 -37.30 -29.93 41.53
C ASP A 235 -37.63 -31.21 40.75
N LYS A 236 -36.61 -31.96 40.28
CA LYS A 236 -36.81 -33.26 39.63
C LYS A 236 -37.37 -34.30 40.61
N LEU A 237 -36.90 -34.32 41.85
CA LEU A 237 -37.43 -35.18 42.92
C LEU A 237 -38.88 -34.82 43.27
N LYS A 238 -39.21 -33.53 43.44
CA LYS A 238 -40.58 -33.06 43.68
C LYS A 238 -41.53 -33.44 42.55
N HIS A 239 -41.08 -33.33 41.30
CA HIS A 239 -41.86 -33.73 40.13
C HIS A 239 -42.04 -35.26 40.04
N ALA A 240 -41.05 -36.04 40.45
CA ALA A 240 -41.16 -37.50 40.55
C ALA A 240 -42.12 -37.93 41.68
N MET A 241 -42.27 -37.10 42.71
CA MET A 241 -43.20 -37.29 43.85
C MET A 241 -44.60 -36.69 43.62
N GLY A 242 -44.93 -36.21 42.42
CA GLY A 242 -46.28 -35.73 42.07
C GLY A 242 -46.63 -34.28 42.48
N PHE A 243 -45.67 -33.50 42.99
CA PHE A 243 -45.89 -32.08 43.28
C PHE A 243 -45.81 -31.21 42.01
N LYS A 244 -46.58 -30.11 41.95
CA LYS A 244 -46.50 -29.13 40.85
C LYS A 244 -45.05 -28.61 40.73
N ALA A 245 -44.51 -28.67 39.51
CA ALA A 245 -43.18 -28.17 39.20
C ALA A 245 -43.08 -26.68 39.48
N SER A 246 -41.95 -26.23 40.03
CA SER A 246 -41.71 -24.81 40.22
C SER A 246 -41.46 -24.13 38.86
N GLU A 247 -42.08 -22.96 38.66
CA GLU A 247 -41.97 -22.22 37.41
C GLU A 247 -40.90 -21.13 37.49
N ALA A 248 -40.50 -20.65 36.32
CA ALA A 248 -39.55 -19.56 36.19
C ALA A 248 -39.95 -18.63 35.06
N VAL A 249 -39.58 -17.35 35.19
CA VAL A 249 -39.91 -16.31 34.21
C VAL A 249 -38.75 -15.33 34.09
N VAL A 250 -38.50 -14.86 32.86
CA VAL A 250 -37.62 -13.73 32.59
C VAL A 250 -38.45 -12.46 32.68
N LEU A 251 -37.95 -11.47 33.40
CA LEU A 251 -38.55 -10.14 33.50
C LEU A 251 -37.57 -9.13 32.92
N ASN A 252 -38.07 -8.19 32.13
CA ASN A 252 -37.27 -7.13 31.57
C ASN A 252 -37.90 -5.78 31.93
N ALA A 253 -37.21 -4.99 32.75
CA ALA A 253 -37.61 -3.64 33.08
C ALA A 253 -36.91 -2.66 32.12
N MET A 254 -37.65 -1.74 31.50
CA MET A 254 -37.17 -0.75 30.53
C MET A 254 -37.61 0.65 30.94
N GLY A 255 -36.78 1.65 30.68
CA GLY A 255 -37.08 3.04 31.02
C GLY A 255 -36.05 3.98 30.44
N TYR A 256 -35.96 5.18 31.00
CA TYR A 256 -35.08 6.21 30.49
C TYR A 256 -33.73 6.20 31.22
N ASP A 257 -32.65 6.09 30.45
CA ASP A 257 -31.29 6.30 30.92
C ASP A 257 -30.74 7.65 30.41
N ALA A 258 -29.61 8.07 30.98
CA ALA A 258 -29.00 9.37 30.68
C ALA A 258 -28.38 9.45 29.26
N CYS A 259 -28.39 8.36 28.48
CA CYS A 259 -27.84 8.31 27.12
C CYS A 259 -26.37 8.79 27.04
N ASN A 260 -25.61 8.67 28.12
CA ASN A 260 -24.22 9.13 28.23
C ASN A 260 -23.21 7.98 28.19
N GLY A 261 -23.62 6.83 27.66
CA GLY A 261 -22.72 5.70 27.44
C GLY A 261 -21.73 6.00 26.33
N ILE A 262 -20.62 5.28 26.34
CA ILE A 262 -19.51 5.49 25.40
C ILE A 262 -19.07 4.14 24.84
N ILE A 263 -18.89 4.09 23.52
CA ILE A 263 -18.25 3.00 22.79
C ILE A 263 -16.88 3.52 22.36
N THR A 264 -15.81 2.83 22.74
CA THR A 264 -14.45 3.10 22.25
C THR A 264 -13.88 1.87 21.56
N LEU A 265 -12.87 2.07 20.71
CA LEU A 265 -12.06 0.99 20.16
C LEU A 265 -10.73 0.93 20.90
N ASP A 266 -10.46 -0.19 21.55
CA ASP A 266 -9.16 -0.45 22.18
C ASP A 266 -8.07 -0.60 21.11
N GLU A 267 -7.03 0.21 21.18
CA GLU A 267 -6.05 0.32 20.10
C GLU A 267 -5.13 -0.89 19.97
N GLU A 268 -4.90 -1.60 21.08
CA GLU A 268 -4.02 -2.77 21.15
C GLU A 268 -4.73 -4.05 20.72
N THR A 269 -5.92 -4.28 21.27
CA THR A 269 -6.70 -5.51 21.05
C THR A 269 -7.64 -5.40 19.86
N GLU A 270 -7.85 -4.20 19.32
CA GLU A 270 -8.79 -3.89 18.23
C GLU A 270 -10.23 -4.31 18.54
N LYS A 271 -10.60 -4.34 19.82
CA LYS A 271 -11.94 -4.69 20.29
C LYS A 271 -12.67 -3.47 20.79
N ILE A 272 -14.00 -3.51 20.64
CA ILE A 272 -14.86 -2.49 21.23
C ILE A 272 -14.88 -2.64 22.74
N CYS A 273 -14.73 -1.51 23.42
CA CYS A 273 -14.98 -1.32 24.84
C CYS A 273 -16.26 -0.50 25.01
N VAL A 274 -17.12 -0.89 25.95
CA VAL A 274 -18.39 -0.23 26.20
C VAL A 274 -18.45 0.23 27.66
N THR A 275 -18.62 1.53 27.85
CA THR A 275 -18.98 2.15 29.12
C THR A 275 -20.49 2.36 29.13
N PRO A 276 -21.24 1.66 29.99
CA PRO A 276 -22.71 1.76 30.01
C PRO A 276 -23.17 3.14 30.50
N PRO A 277 -24.33 3.63 30.03
CA PRO A 277 -24.91 4.89 30.50
C PRO A 277 -25.36 4.80 31.96
N HIS A 278 -25.47 5.95 32.60
CA HIS A 278 -26.07 6.08 33.91
C HIS A 278 -27.59 5.91 33.84
N ASP A 279 -28.14 5.05 34.69
CA ASP A 279 -29.57 4.71 34.73
C ASP A 279 -30.18 5.20 36.07
N PRO A 280 -30.81 6.39 36.09
CA PRO A 280 -31.36 6.96 37.33
C PRO A 280 -32.56 6.18 37.87
N LEU A 281 -33.21 5.36 37.03
CA LEU A 281 -34.37 4.55 37.42
C LEU A 281 -33.97 3.16 37.95
N LEU A 282 -32.68 2.80 37.90
CA LEU A 282 -32.21 1.48 38.30
C LEU A 282 -32.62 1.08 39.73
N PRO A 283 -32.47 1.92 40.78
CA PRO A 283 -32.88 1.55 42.13
C PRO A 283 -34.38 1.27 42.25
N LYS A 284 -35.21 2.09 41.59
CA LYS A 284 -36.68 1.93 41.58
C LYS A 284 -37.10 0.65 40.86
N LYS A 285 -36.43 0.30 39.74
CA LYS A 285 -36.66 -0.96 39.02
C LYS A 285 -36.29 -2.17 39.87
N ILE A 286 -35.16 -2.12 40.57
CA ILE A 286 -34.74 -3.20 41.49
C ILE A 286 -35.79 -3.40 42.59
N GLN A 287 -36.26 -2.33 43.22
CA GLN A 287 -37.28 -2.41 44.26
C GLN A 287 -38.59 -3.00 43.72
N ALA A 288 -39.03 -2.60 42.53
CA ALA A 288 -40.23 -3.13 41.90
C ALA A 288 -40.11 -4.63 41.59
N LEU A 289 -38.97 -5.06 41.04
CA LEU A 289 -38.70 -6.48 40.75
C LEU A 289 -38.60 -7.32 42.03
N GLN A 290 -38.04 -6.78 43.12
CA GLN A 290 -38.03 -7.43 44.43
C GLN A 290 -39.44 -7.59 44.99
N ASN A 291 -40.27 -6.55 44.94
CA ASN A 291 -41.66 -6.60 45.39
C ASN A 291 -42.49 -7.58 44.56
N LEU A 292 -42.27 -7.62 43.24
CA LEU A 292 -42.91 -8.58 42.35
C LEU A 292 -42.49 -10.01 42.70
N THR A 293 -41.19 -10.27 42.92
CA THR A 293 -40.70 -11.60 43.28
C THR A 293 -41.24 -12.07 44.63
N LYS A 294 -41.34 -11.17 45.63
CA LYS A 294 -41.97 -11.48 46.93
C LYS A 294 -43.42 -11.97 46.75
N LYS A 295 -44.18 -11.38 45.81
CA LYS A 295 -45.57 -11.77 45.53
C LYS A 295 -45.67 -13.05 44.72
N LEU A 296 -44.79 -13.24 43.72
CA LEU A 296 -44.79 -14.45 42.87
C LEU A 296 -44.24 -15.68 43.63
N GLY A 297 -43.47 -15.47 44.68
CA GLY A 297 -42.69 -16.53 45.32
C GLY A 297 -41.49 -16.96 44.47
N GLY A 298 -40.41 -17.40 45.12
CA GLY A 298 -39.18 -17.84 44.45
C GLY A 298 -37.98 -16.95 44.70
N ILE A 299 -36.92 -17.18 43.92
CA ILE A 299 -35.61 -16.54 44.06
C ILE A 299 -35.36 -15.63 42.86
N LEU A 300 -34.95 -14.40 43.16
CA LEU A 300 -34.67 -13.36 42.18
C LEU A 300 -33.18 -13.31 41.82
N PHE A 301 -32.89 -13.48 40.53
CA PHE A 301 -31.56 -13.36 39.93
C PHE A 301 -31.52 -12.10 39.06
N MET A 302 -30.67 -11.14 39.41
CA MET A 302 -30.48 -9.90 38.64
C MET A 302 -29.15 -9.23 38.99
N SER A 303 -28.71 -8.32 38.13
CA SER A 303 -27.64 -7.38 38.45
C SER A 303 -28.17 -6.26 39.35
N ARG A 304 -27.45 -5.98 40.45
CA ARG A 304 -27.82 -4.92 41.40
C ARG A 304 -27.13 -3.58 41.14
N TYR A 305 -26.02 -3.61 40.39
CA TYR A 305 -25.12 -2.46 40.27
C TYR A 305 -25.06 -1.88 38.85
N ARG A 306 -25.52 -2.63 37.86
CA ARG A 306 -25.42 -2.26 36.44
C ARG A 306 -26.64 -2.70 35.66
N SER A 307 -27.05 -1.87 34.71
CA SER A 307 -28.10 -2.19 33.73
C SER A 307 -27.64 -3.31 32.80
N THR A 308 -28.53 -4.26 32.54
CA THR A 308 -28.35 -5.39 31.62
C THR A 308 -29.24 -5.15 30.41
N THR A 309 -28.67 -4.97 29.23
CA THR A 309 -29.46 -4.61 28.04
C THR A 309 -29.31 -5.59 26.90
N VAL A 310 -30.42 -5.73 26.15
CA VAL A 310 -30.49 -6.33 24.82
C VAL A 310 -30.93 -5.31 23.76
N HIS A 311 -31.12 -4.05 24.17
CA HIS A 311 -31.62 -2.95 23.36
C HIS A 311 -30.62 -1.79 23.41
N LEU A 312 -29.49 -1.97 22.74
CA LEU A 312 -28.54 -0.89 22.54
C LEU A 312 -29.12 0.10 21.52
N LEU A 313 -29.00 1.38 21.81
CA LEU A 313 -29.37 2.50 20.96
C LEU A 313 -28.24 3.53 20.99
N GLY A 314 -28.11 4.32 19.93
CA GLY A 314 -27.11 5.39 19.88
C GLY A 314 -25.68 4.92 19.58
N GLY A 315 -24.73 5.85 19.61
CA GLY A 315 -23.33 5.63 19.21
C GLY A 315 -23.02 6.13 17.79
N CYS A 316 -24.02 6.33 16.93
CA CYS A 316 -23.90 7.04 15.66
C CYS A 316 -25.04 8.05 15.51
N ASN A 317 -25.31 8.80 16.60
CA ASN A 317 -26.53 9.59 16.79
C ASN A 317 -26.80 10.55 15.63
N ALA A 318 -28.07 10.62 15.22
CA ALA A 318 -28.57 11.66 14.35
C ALA A 318 -28.56 13.02 15.06
N ALA A 319 -28.10 14.07 14.39
CA ALA A 319 -28.17 15.45 14.84
C ALA A 319 -28.38 16.40 13.67
N SER A 320 -28.73 17.65 13.96
CA SER A 320 -28.84 18.71 12.95
C SER A 320 -27.48 19.22 12.47
N ASP A 321 -26.40 18.99 13.22
CA ASP A 321 -25.06 19.54 12.95
C ASP A 321 -23.95 18.51 13.30
N PRO A 322 -22.84 18.48 12.53
CA PRO A 322 -21.71 17.56 12.75
C PRO A 322 -21.05 17.64 14.13
N SER A 323 -21.13 18.77 14.83
CA SER A 323 -20.60 18.96 16.19
C SER A 323 -21.43 18.27 17.28
N ASN A 324 -22.66 17.84 16.94
CA ASN A 324 -23.61 17.24 17.88
C ASN A 324 -24.01 15.80 17.54
N GLY A 325 -23.67 15.30 16.36
CA GLY A 325 -23.93 13.91 15.96
C GLY A 325 -22.92 13.35 14.98
N VAL A 326 -23.19 12.12 14.54
CA VAL A 326 -22.40 11.42 13.52
C VAL A 326 -23.12 11.46 12.17
N CYS A 327 -24.45 11.44 12.21
CA CYS A 327 -25.28 11.45 11.01
C CYS A 327 -26.27 12.61 11.05
N ASN A 328 -26.73 13.04 9.89
CA ASN A 328 -27.88 13.93 9.79
C ASN A 328 -29.21 13.15 9.98
N PRO A 329 -30.38 13.82 10.08
CA PRO A 329 -31.67 13.14 10.26
C PRO A 329 -32.10 12.23 9.10
N LYS A 330 -31.43 12.32 7.94
CA LYS A 330 -31.64 11.44 6.78
C LYS A 330 -30.80 10.17 6.85
N GLY A 331 -29.97 10.01 7.89
CA GLY A 331 -29.06 8.89 8.08
C GLY A 331 -27.75 9.01 7.30
N GLN A 332 -27.44 10.15 6.67
CA GLN A 332 -26.17 10.37 5.98
C GLN A 332 -25.06 10.70 6.98
N VAL A 333 -23.87 10.13 6.79
CA VAL A 333 -22.73 10.36 7.71
C VAL A 333 -22.06 11.70 7.41
N PHE A 334 -21.90 12.53 8.44
CA PHE A 334 -21.28 13.86 8.31
C PHE A 334 -19.79 13.79 7.92
N HIS A 335 -19.35 14.78 7.14
CA HIS A 335 -17.94 15.02 6.84
C HIS A 335 -17.42 16.20 7.70
N PRO A 336 -16.46 15.99 8.62
CA PRO A 336 -16.07 17.00 9.63
C PRO A 336 -15.51 18.33 9.11
N ASN A 337 -14.86 18.33 7.93
CA ASN A 337 -14.13 19.50 7.41
C ASN A 337 -14.91 20.32 6.35
N GLY A 338 -16.24 20.35 6.40
CA GLY A 338 -17.08 21.11 5.45
C GLY A 338 -18.10 22.01 6.14
N ASP A 339 -18.87 22.77 5.36
CA ASP A 339 -20.04 23.53 5.82
C ASP A 339 -21.02 22.64 6.59
N GLN A 340 -21.95 23.25 7.35
CA GLN A 340 -22.87 22.60 8.30
C GLN A 340 -23.69 21.41 7.74
N ASP A 341 -23.75 21.22 6.42
CA ASP A 341 -24.47 20.15 5.73
C ASP A 341 -23.58 19.16 4.94
N MET A 342 -22.25 19.25 5.03
CA MET A 342 -21.38 18.39 4.23
C MET A 342 -21.39 16.94 4.76
N VAL A 343 -21.71 15.99 3.88
CA VAL A 343 -21.80 14.56 4.19
C VAL A 343 -20.93 13.73 3.25
N HIS A 344 -20.54 12.54 3.70
CA HIS A 344 -19.92 11.53 2.86
C HIS A 344 -20.93 11.02 1.82
N LYS A 345 -20.79 11.47 0.56
CA LYS A 345 -21.74 11.15 -0.52
C LYS A 345 -21.87 9.61 -0.68
N GLY A 346 -23.08 9.11 -0.43
CA GLY A 346 -23.40 7.68 -0.56
C GLY A 346 -23.14 6.83 0.70
N LEU A 347 -22.69 7.40 1.82
CA LEU A 347 -22.51 6.67 3.07
C LEU A 347 -23.66 6.95 4.06
N TYR A 348 -24.32 5.90 4.51
CA TYR A 348 -25.50 5.95 5.37
C TYR A 348 -25.39 5.03 6.58
N VAL A 349 -26.06 5.42 7.68
CA VAL A 349 -26.37 4.57 8.83
C VAL A 349 -27.88 4.40 8.90
N CYS A 350 -28.35 3.17 9.07
CA CYS A 350 -29.78 2.83 9.02
C CYS A 350 -30.18 1.85 10.13
N ASP A 351 -29.51 1.85 11.29
CA ASP A 351 -29.85 0.99 12.43
C ASP A 351 -30.08 1.77 13.74
N ALA A 352 -30.21 1.03 14.84
CA ALA A 352 -30.42 1.57 16.18
C ALA A 352 -29.34 2.56 16.64
N SER A 353 -28.15 2.57 16.05
CA SER A 353 -27.09 3.52 16.40
C SER A 353 -27.44 4.95 16.04
N LEU A 354 -28.37 5.15 15.11
CA LEU A 354 -28.86 6.45 14.69
C LEU A 354 -29.76 7.11 15.75
N ILE A 355 -30.36 6.32 16.64
CA ILE A 355 -31.36 6.77 17.61
C ILE A 355 -30.67 7.43 18.82
N PRO A 356 -30.86 8.73 19.07
CA PRO A 356 -30.03 9.49 20.01
C PRO A 356 -30.45 9.36 21.49
N CYS A 357 -31.56 8.67 21.78
CA CYS A 357 -32.14 8.62 23.12
C CYS A 357 -32.73 7.25 23.48
N SER A 358 -32.94 7.05 24.78
CA SER A 358 -33.71 5.93 25.31
C SER A 358 -35.19 6.09 24.95
N ILE A 359 -35.80 5.01 24.46
CA ILE A 359 -37.23 4.96 24.09
C ILE A 359 -38.06 4.44 25.27
N GLY A 360 -37.46 3.65 26.17
CA GLY A 360 -38.13 3.10 27.36
C GLY A 360 -39.07 1.92 27.09
N ILE A 361 -39.15 1.47 25.84
CA ILE A 361 -39.90 0.29 25.36
C ILE A 361 -39.09 -0.46 24.29
N ASN A 362 -39.59 -1.59 23.81
CA ASN A 362 -38.92 -2.41 22.80
C ASN A 362 -38.71 -1.59 21.50
N PRO A 363 -37.46 -1.44 21.03
CA PRO A 363 -37.15 -0.44 20.00
C PRO A 363 -37.40 -0.92 18.56
N CYS A 364 -37.78 -2.20 18.33
CA CYS A 364 -37.80 -2.78 16.98
C CYS A 364 -38.67 -1.99 15.99
N LEU A 365 -39.87 -1.54 16.41
CA LEU A 365 -40.77 -0.77 15.57
C LEU A 365 -40.21 0.65 15.32
N THR A 366 -39.58 1.27 16.31
CA THR A 366 -38.92 2.56 16.15
C THR A 366 -37.76 2.46 15.17
N ILE A 367 -36.90 1.44 15.29
CA ILE A 367 -35.80 1.18 14.35
C ILE A 367 -36.35 1.00 12.94
N THR A 368 -37.43 0.24 12.77
CA THR A 368 -38.08 0.02 11.47
C THR A 368 -38.63 1.32 10.88
N THR A 369 -39.25 2.16 11.71
CA THR A 369 -39.82 3.45 11.30
C THR A 369 -38.74 4.43 10.86
N VAL A 370 -37.66 4.54 11.64
CA VAL A 370 -36.48 5.34 11.29
C VAL A 370 -35.84 4.82 10.01
N ALA A 371 -35.73 3.50 9.85
CA ALA A 371 -35.18 2.90 8.65
C ALA A 371 -36.02 3.18 7.40
N GLU A 372 -37.35 3.18 7.51
CA GLU A 372 -38.26 3.59 6.42
C GLU A 372 -38.04 5.06 6.03
N GLN A 373 -37.88 5.94 7.02
CA GLN A 373 -37.61 7.37 6.78
C GLN A 373 -36.26 7.58 6.09
N VAL A 374 -35.19 6.96 6.58
CA VAL A 374 -33.86 6.98 5.95
C VAL A 374 -33.92 6.43 4.54
N SER A 375 -34.62 5.29 4.34
CA SER A 375 -34.74 4.64 3.03
C SER A 375 -35.45 5.50 2.00
N ARG A 376 -36.41 6.34 2.40
CA ARG A 376 -37.10 7.28 1.50
C ARG A 376 -36.11 8.27 0.88
N HIS A 377 -35.22 8.84 1.69
CA HIS A 377 -34.18 9.76 1.23
C HIS A 377 -33.08 9.04 0.44
N LEU A 378 -32.62 7.89 0.94
CA LEU A 378 -31.64 7.05 0.28
C LEU A 378 -32.08 6.67 -1.15
N VAL A 379 -33.32 6.22 -1.34
CA VAL A 379 -33.83 5.84 -2.67
C VAL A 379 -33.90 7.06 -3.60
N GLN A 380 -34.29 8.23 -3.09
CA GLN A 380 -34.28 9.48 -3.88
C GLN A 380 -32.87 9.83 -4.35
N ASP A 381 -31.88 9.76 -3.46
CA ASP A 381 -30.48 10.05 -3.77
C ASP A 381 -29.89 9.06 -4.78
N VAL A 382 -30.16 7.76 -4.62
CA VAL A 382 -29.70 6.72 -5.53
C VAL A 382 -30.31 6.90 -6.93
N LEU A 383 -31.61 7.18 -7.01
CA LEU A 383 -32.29 7.41 -8.29
C LEU A 383 -31.82 8.70 -8.96
N SER A 384 -31.63 9.78 -8.18
CA SER A 384 -31.07 11.04 -8.67
C SER A 384 -29.68 10.82 -9.27
N PHE A 385 -28.81 10.14 -8.54
CA PHE A 385 -27.47 9.78 -9.01
C PHE A 385 -27.49 8.93 -10.29
N LYS A 386 -28.38 7.93 -10.37
CA LYS A 386 -28.54 7.08 -11.56
C LYS A 386 -29.02 7.89 -12.78
N ARG A 387 -29.96 8.82 -12.59
CA ARG A 387 -30.42 9.73 -13.67
C ARG A 387 -29.30 10.65 -14.14
N THR A 388 -28.51 11.20 -13.23
CA THR A 388 -27.36 12.06 -13.58
C THR A 388 -26.35 11.29 -14.43
N ILE A 389 -26.03 10.05 -14.07
CA ILE A 389 -25.15 9.19 -14.88
C ILE A 389 -25.75 8.91 -16.25
N GLN A 390 -27.04 8.57 -16.34
CA GLN A 390 -27.72 8.30 -17.61
C GLN A 390 -27.74 9.55 -18.51
N HIS A 391 -28.00 10.73 -17.94
CA HIS A 391 -28.01 11.98 -18.69
C HIS A 391 -26.61 12.31 -19.25
N LEU A 392 -25.56 12.11 -18.47
CA LEU A 392 -24.15 12.27 -18.91
C LEU A 392 -23.74 11.31 -20.04
N GLN A 393 -24.41 10.16 -20.16
CA GLN A 393 -24.17 9.21 -21.26
C GLN A 393 -24.87 9.65 -22.56
N THR A 394 -25.97 10.40 -22.47
CA THR A 394 -26.78 10.84 -23.62
C THR A 394 -26.34 12.17 -24.24
N VAL A 395 -25.64 13.03 -23.50
CA VAL A 395 -25.18 14.34 -23.97
C VAL A 395 -23.85 14.19 -24.73
N GLY A 396 -23.76 14.74 -25.94
CA GLY A 396 -22.53 14.78 -26.76
C GLY A 396 -21.41 15.64 -26.15
N ASP A 397 -20.19 15.54 -26.69
CA ASP A 397 -18.95 16.05 -26.06
C ASP A 397 -18.81 17.58 -25.91
N ASN A 398 -19.76 18.40 -26.37
CA ASN A 398 -19.53 19.84 -26.59
C ASN A 398 -20.11 20.82 -25.55
N ASP A 399 -20.70 20.38 -24.44
CA ASP A 399 -21.30 21.31 -23.47
C ASP A 399 -20.38 21.72 -22.32
N LYS A 400 -20.26 23.04 -22.06
CA LYS A 400 -19.63 23.62 -20.86
C LYS A 400 -20.23 23.07 -19.55
N ALA A 401 -21.52 22.72 -19.55
CA ALA A 401 -22.21 22.09 -18.41
C ALA A 401 -21.62 20.71 -18.04
N ARG A 402 -21.01 20.00 -18.99
CA ARG A 402 -20.35 18.72 -18.78
C ARG A 402 -19.09 18.86 -17.92
N HIS A 403 -18.37 19.98 -18.03
CA HIS A 403 -17.14 20.23 -17.25
C HIS A 403 -17.42 20.48 -15.76
N GLU A 404 -18.45 21.26 -15.41
CA GLU A 404 -18.86 21.48 -14.02
C GLU A 404 -19.40 20.20 -13.37
N ILE A 405 -20.18 19.40 -14.11
CA ILE A 405 -20.75 18.14 -13.60
C ILE A 405 -19.68 17.03 -13.45
N ILE A 406 -18.69 16.98 -14.36
CA ILE A 406 -17.57 16.00 -14.30
C ILE A 406 -16.63 16.28 -13.12
N GLN A 407 -16.45 17.55 -12.74
CA GLN A 407 -15.59 17.94 -11.62
C GLN A 407 -16.09 17.34 -10.29
N ASP A 408 -17.41 17.17 -10.16
CA ASP A 408 -18.10 16.58 -9.01
C ASP A 408 -18.26 15.04 -9.06
N LEU A 409 -17.98 14.41 -10.22
CA LEU A 409 -18.31 13.00 -10.51
C LEU A 409 -17.13 12.15 -11.04
N LYS A 410 -15.88 12.52 -10.72
CA LYS A 410 -14.61 11.91 -11.21
C LYS A 410 -14.43 10.37 -11.12
N CYS A 411 -15.40 9.57 -10.69
CA CYS A 411 -15.24 8.12 -10.54
C CYS A 411 -16.03 7.22 -11.52
N VAL A 412 -17.13 7.67 -12.14
CA VAL A 412 -18.13 6.71 -12.68
C VAL A 412 -18.42 6.85 -14.18
N LYS A 413 -17.77 6.04 -15.00
CA LYS A 413 -18.12 5.74 -16.40
C LYS A 413 -17.97 4.24 -16.75
N LYS A 414 -19.05 3.70 -17.33
CA LYS A 414 -19.28 2.34 -17.88
C LYS A 414 -19.52 1.19 -16.90
N THR A 415 -20.80 0.90 -16.62
CA THR A 415 -21.28 -0.46 -16.32
C THR A 415 -22.77 -0.66 -16.63
N ILE A 416 -23.27 -0.32 -17.82
CA ILE A 416 -24.59 -0.81 -18.25
C ILE A 416 -24.57 -0.98 -19.77
N GLU A 417 -23.98 -2.07 -20.26
CA GLU A 417 -24.18 -2.62 -21.61
C GLU A 417 -23.48 -3.99 -21.68
N SER A 418 -23.99 -4.97 -20.93
CA SER A 418 -23.71 -6.40 -21.14
C SER A 418 -24.68 -7.25 -20.32
N THR A 419 -25.97 -7.10 -20.62
CA THR A 419 -26.98 -8.09 -20.26
C THR A 419 -27.60 -8.58 -21.54
N ASP A 420 -26.84 -9.35 -22.31
CA ASP A 420 -27.43 -10.30 -23.25
C ASP A 420 -27.45 -11.67 -22.61
N SER A 421 -28.66 -12.18 -22.54
CA SER A 421 -29.07 -13.47 -22.02
C SER A 421 -28.56 -14.60 -22.89
N CYS A 422 -27.52 -15.33 -22.47
CA CYS A 422 -27.43 -16.79 -22.67
C CYS A 422 -26.26 -17.40 -21.87
N SER A 423 -26.45 -18.63 -21.40
CA SER A 423 -25.46 -19.57 -20.82
C SER A 423 -24.78 -19.27 -19.46
N ILE A 424 -25.50 -18.73 -18.46
CA ILE A 424 -25.00 -18.64 -17.06
C ILE A 424 -25.59 -19.76 -16.18
N LYS A 425 -25.51 -21.03 -16.62
CA LYS A 425 -25.92 -22.17 -15.78
C LYS A 425 -24.79 -23.11 -15.33
N GLU A 426 -23.53 -22.86 -15.71
CA GLU A 426 -22.42 -23.77 -15.34
C GLU A 426 -21.17 -23.13 -14.69
N LYS A 427 -21.16 -21.83 -14.36
CA LYS A 427 -19.98 -21.18 -13.72
C LYS A 427 -20.11 -20.86 -12.23
N LEU A 428 -21.17 -21.31 -11.55
CA LEU A 428 -21.48 -20.92 -10.16
C LEU A 428 -20.83 -21.79 -9.06
N THR A 429 -19.81 -22.59 -9.40
CA THR A 429 -19.03 -23.40 -8.43
C THR A 429 -17.53 -23.12 -8.39
N MET A 430 -17.03 -22.06 -9.04
CA MET A 430 -15.60 -21.71 -9.06
C MET A 430 -15.21 -20.48 -8.22
N GLY A 431 -15.95 -20.21 -7.13
CA GLY A 431 -15.65 -19.13 -6.18
C GLY A 431 -14.55 -19.50 -5.17
N ALA A 432 -13.34 -19.77 -5.65
CA ALA A 432 -12.09 -19.73 -4.90
C ALA A 432 -10.93 -19.84 -5.91
N HIS A 433 -10.55 -18.74 -6.56
CA HIS A 433 -9.22 -18.69 -7.17
C HIS A 433 -8.21 -18.81 -6.02
N GLU A 434 -7.52 -19.95 -5.96
CA GLU A 434 -6.70 -20.39 -4.84
C GLU A 434 -5.41 -19.55 -4.80
N LYS A 435 -5.33 -18.62 -3.85
CA LYS A 435 -4.23 -17.64 -3.71
C LYS A 435 -3.20 -18.11 -2.70
N VAL A 436 -1.94 -17.73 -2.89
CA VAL A 436 -0.87 -17.94 -1.91
C VAL A 436 -0.77 -16.70 -1.01
N THR A 437 -0.86 -16.90 0.30
CA THR A 437 -0.72 -15.82 1.29
C THR A 437 0.65 -15.90 1.98
N VAL A 438 1.36 -14.78 2.01
CA VAL A 438 2.70 -14.63 2.59
C VAL A 438 2.68 -13.50 3.61
N LYS A 439 3.29 -13.69 4.78
CA LYS A 439 3.39 -12.66 5.83
C LYS A 439 4.84 -12.28 6.02
N GLU A 440 5.15 -11.01 5.84
CA GLU A 440 6.51 -10.48 5.96
C GLU A 440 6.57 -9.38 7.02
N THR A 441 7.65 -9.38 7.81
CA THR A 441 7.97 -8.28 8.73
C THR A 441 9.35 -7.74 8.39
N MET A 442 9.43 -6.46 8.07
CA MET A 442 10.66 -5.76 7.70
C MET A 442 10.97 -4.68 8.73
N ARG A 443 12.24 -4.52 9.11
CA ARG A 443 12.69 -3.53 10.10
C ARG A 443 13.93 -2.80 9.60
N GLY A 444 14.01 -1.50 9.84
CA GLY A 444 15.20 -0.72 9.50
C GLY A 444 14.98 0.76 9.72
N PHE A 445 15.65 1.58 8.92
CA PHE A 445 15.67 3.03 9.09
C PHE A 445 15.32 3.74 7.79
N ILE A 446 14.43 4.74 7.86
CA ILE A 446 14.06 5.62 6.75
C ILE A 446 14.31 7.06 7.18
N GLY A 447 15.12 7.80 6.43
CA GLY A 447 15.56 9.14 6.84
C GLY A 447 16.34 9.15 8.16
N GLY A 448 17.04 8.06 8.49
CA GLY A 448 17.73 7.87 9.77
C GLY A 448 16.83 7.49 10.95
N MET A 449 15.53 7.29 10.73
CA MET A 449 14.54 7.06 11.79
C MET A 449 13.96 5.63 11.72
N PRO A 450 13.68 4.98 12.86
CA PRO A 450 13.23 3.59 12.88
C PRO A 450 11.86 3.40 12.22
N CYS A 451 11.76 2.41 11.34
CA CYS A 451 10.54 2.05 10.63
C CYS A 451 10.37 0.53 10.60
N THR A 452 9.15 0.06 10.82
CA THR A 452 8.79 -1.37 10.74
C THR A 452 7.57 -1.57 9.85
N ALA A 453 7.67 -2.41 8.82
CA ALA A 453 6.56 -2.76 7.94
C ALA A 453 6.07 -4.20 8.21
N TYR A 454 4.77 -4.34 8.46
CA TYR A 454 4.08 -5.61 8.64
C TYR A 454 3.18 -5.87 7.43
N LEU A 455 3.64 -6.71 6.51
CA LEU A 455 3.04 -6.91 5.20
C LEU A 455 2.33 -8.26 5.13
N VAL A 456 1.14 -8.27 4.52
CA VAL A 456 0.42 -9.49 4.12
C VAL A 456 0.27 -9.45 2.60
N LEU A 457 0.97 -10.35 1.91
CA LEU A 457 0.97 -10.43 0.46
C LEU A 457 0.02 -11.55 0.03
N LYS A 458 -0.91 -11.27 -0.87
CA LYS A 458 -1.70 -12.29 -1.58
C LYS A 458 -1.26 -12.31 -3.04
N MET A 459 -0.62 -13.42 -3.42
CA MET A 459 -0.10 -13.65 -4.77
C MET A 459 -1.18 -14.33 -5.62
N ASN A 460 -1.33 -13.88 -6.87
CA ASN A 460 -2.33 -14.43 -7.77
C ASN A 460 -1.91 -15.82 -8.28
N SER A 461 -2.90 -16.63 -8.65
CA SER A 461 -2.73 -17.86 -9.42
C SER A 461 -3.39 -17.62 -10.78
N LEU A 462 -2.57 -17.57 -11.84
CA LEU A 462 -2.93 -17.59 -13.26
C LEU A 462 -4.18 -16.77 -13.67
N ASP A 463 -3.99 -15.49 -14.03
CA ASP A 463 -4.98 -14.77 -14.85
C ASP A 463 -4.80 -15.22 -16.31
N GLN A 464 -5.80 -15.91 -16.88
CA GLN A 464 -5.77 -16.51 -18.22
C GLN A 464 -5.90 -15.52 -19.41
N ASN A 465 -5.79 -14.20 -19.20
CA ASN A 465 -6.10 -13.23 -20.25
C ASN A 465 -4.90 -12.50 -20.89
N ASP A 466 -3.65 -12.81 -20.52
CA ASP A 466 -2.46 -12.31 -21.23
C ASP A 466 -1.74 -13.49 -21.91
N SER A 467 -2.09 -13.73 -23.17
CA SER A 467 -1.72 -14.91 -23.96
C SER A 467 -0.24 -14.97 -24.41
N ASN A 468 0.69 -14.26 -23.76
CA ASN A 468 2.11 -14.27 -24.13
C ASN A 468 3.12 -14.38 -22.97
N GLU A 469 2.70 -14.42 -21.69
CA GLU A 469 3.65 -14.54 -20.55
C GLU A 469 3.11 -15.42 -19.40
N GLU A 470 2.87 -16.71 -19.68
CA GLU A 470 2.23 -17.68 -18.76
C GLU A 470 2.91 -17.90 -17.39
N THR A 471 4.18 -17.51 -17.23
CA THR A 471 4.95 -17.72 -15.96
C THR A 471 5.02 -16.49 -15.04
N GLN A 472 4.53 -15.31 -15.44
CA GLN A 472 4.68 -14.08 -14.66
C GLN A 472 3.51 -13.77 -13.71
N SER A 473 2.33 -14.34 -13.97
CA SER A 473 1.12 -14.01 -13.20
C SER A 473 1.18 -14.47 -11.73
N LEU A 474 1.94 -15.54 -11.42
CA LEU A 474 2.09 -16.11 -10.09
C LEU A 474 2.94 -15.26 -9.12
N LEU A 475 3.74 -14.33 -9.66
CA LEU A 475 4.72 -13.53 -8.91
C LEU A 475 4.30 -12.06 -8.76
N ARG A 476 3.05 -11.75 -9.16
CA ARG A 476 2.38 -10.47 -8.90
C ARG A 476 1.24 -10.66 -7.90
N GLY A 477 1.04 -9.67 -7.05
CA GLY A 477 0.06 -9.76 -5.97
C GLY A 477 -0.39 -8.42 -5.41
N ARG A 478 -1.34 -8.48 -4.47
CA ARG A 478 -1.73 -7.34 -3.65
C ARG A 478 -1.12 -7.44 -2.26
N VAL A 479 -0.85 -6.29 -1.65
CA VAL A 479 -0.24 -6.18 -0.32
C VAL A 479 -1.19 -5.43 0.61
N GLY A 480 -1.46 -6.01 1.77
CA GLY A 480 -2.17 -5.40 2.89
C GLY A 480 -1.29 -5.35 4.13
N GLY A 481 -1.87 -4.93 5.26
CA GLY A 481 -1.17 -4.77 6.54
C GLY A 481 -0.94 -3.31 6.91
N TYR A 482 0.15 -3.03 7.63
CA TYR A 482 0.43 -1.68 8.14
C TYR A 482 1.92 -1.43 8.34
N VAL A 483 2.29 -0.16 8.42
CA VAL A 483 3.64 0.34 8.67
C VAL A 483 3.63 1.14 9.97
N VAL A 484 4.60 0.88 10.85
CA VAL A 484 4.84 1.64 12.08
C VAL A 484 6.01 2.56 11.82
N PHE A 485 5.73 3.86 11.76
CA PHE A 485 6.74 4.90 11.53
C PHE A 485 6.51 6.09 12.46
N GLN A 486 6.84 5.90 13.75
CA GLN A 486 6.52 6.81 14.86
C GLN A 486 7.03 8.24 14.68
N ALA A 487 8.09 8.44 13.90
CA ALA A 487 8.65 9.76 13.64
C ALA A 487 7.77 10.61 12.71
N VAL A 488 6.97 9.98 11.84
CA VAL A 488 6.03 10.67 10.94
C VAL A 488 4.64 10.74 11.56
N ASN A 489 4.17 9.62 12.11
CA ASN A 489 2.87 9.54 12.75
C ASN A 489 2.95 8.58 13.95
N LYS A 490 2.38 8.98 15.09
CA LYS A 490 2.33 8.12 16.28
C LYS A 490 1.52 6.86 16.03
N ASP A 491 0.51 6.96 15.17
CA ASP A 491 -0.40 5.86 14.85
C ASP A 491 0.16 4.94 13.76
N LYS A 492 -0.37 3.72 13.71
CA LYS A 492 -0.10 2.76 12.62
C LYS A 492 -0.59 3.34 11.30
N LEU A 493 0.25 3.31 10.26
CA LEU A 493 -0.11 3.67 8.89
C LEU A 493 -0.62 2.43 8.16
N TYR A 494 -1.93 2.35 7.90
CA TYR A 494 -2.53 1.17 7.27
C TYR A 494 -2.41 1.23 5.75
N ILE A 495 -2.17 0.07 5.12
CA ILE A 495 -2.10 -0.05 3.67
C ILE A 495 -3.53 -0.08 3.10
N VAL A 496 -3.89 0.92 2.30
CA VAL A 496 -5.20 1.08 1.67
C VAL A 496 -5.22 0.49 0.25
N ASP A 497 -4.12 0.66 -0.48
CA ASP A 497 -3.86 -0.03 -1.76
C ASP A 497 -2.39 -0.43 -1.83
N GLY A 498 -2.10 -1.70 -2.01
CA GLY A 498 -0.75 -2.21 -2.08
C GLY A 498 -0.59 -3.19 -3.23
N LYS A 499 0.48 -3.00 -4.01
CA LYS A 499 0.84 -3.87 -5.14
C LYS A 499 2.27 -4.36 -4.97
N VAL A 500 2.49 -5.61 -5.34
CA VAL A 500 3.82 -6.23 -5.37
C VAL A 500 4.04 -6.94 -6.70
N ASP A 501 5.24 -6.78 -7.23
CA ASP A 501 5.77 -7.57 -8.35
C ASP A 501 7.15 -8.12 -7.93
N MET A 502 7.25 -9.44 -7.76
CA MET A 502 8.48 -10.09 -7.30
C MET A 502 9.54 -10.22 -8.40
N CYS A 503 9.17 -9.99 -9.66
CA CYS A 503 10.02 -10.22 -10.84
C CYS A 503 9.99 -9.07 -11.83
N LYS A 504 9.84 -7.83 -11.35
CA LYS A 504 9.89 -6.65 -12.20
C LYS A 504 11.30 -6.45 -12.76
N ILE A 505 11.39 -5.90 -13.96
CA ILE A 505 12.64 -5.73 -14.70
C ILE A 505 12.67 -4.31 -15.27
N ASP A 506 13.84 -3.70 -15.32
CA ASP A 506 14.06 -2.49 -16.11
C ASP A 506 14.61 -2.91 -17.48
N ILE A 507 14.07 -2.33 -18.55
CA ILE A 507 14.50 -2.59 -19.93
C ILE A 507 16.00 -2.28 -20.13
N ARG A 508 16.55 -1.35 -19.32
CA ARG A 508 17.97 -0.95 -19.36
C ARG A 508 18.89 -1.97 -18.69
N THR A 509 18.41 -2.68 -17.68
CA THR A 509 19.16 -3.69 -16.90
C THR A 509 18.43 -5.04 -16.93
N PRO A 510 18.32 -5.69 -18.11
CA PRO A 510 17.47 -6.88 -18.28
C PRO A 510 17.96 -8.11 -17.50
N TYR A 511 19.15 -8.02 -16.91
CA TYR A 511 19.73 -9.04 -16.02
C TYR A 511 19.47 -8.76 -14.53
N THR A 512 19.09 -7.54 -14.17
CA THR A 512 18.76 -7.16 -12.78
C THR A 512 17.26 -7.35 -12.58
N GLN A 513 16.91 -8.03 -11.49
CA GLN A 513 15.53 -8.27 -11.10
C GLN A 513 15.17 -7.42 -9.89
N TYR A 514 13.96 -6.89 -9.86
CA TYR A 514 13.44 -6.11 -8.75
C TYR A 514 12.24 -6.83 -8.11
N MET A 515 12.24 -6.93 -6.78
CA MET A 515 10.98 -7.09 -6.04
C MET A 515 10.45 -5.69 -5.72
N HIS A 516 9.43 -5.26 -6.45
CA HIS A 516 8.87 -3.90 -6.37
C HIS A 516 7.60 -3.90 -5.55
N TYR A 517 7.58 -3.07 -4.50
CA TYR A 517 6.46 -2.85 -3.60
C TYR A 517 5.99 -1.41 -3.77
N ARG A 518 4.71 -1.21 -4.07
CA ARG A 518 4.08 0.12 -4.11
C ARG A 518 2.88 0.10 -3.19
N LEU A 519 2.97 0.83 -2.08
CA LEU A 519 1.97 0.86 -1.02
C LEU A 519 1.45 2.30 -0.84
N ILE A 520 0.14 2.45 -0.85
CA ILE A 520 -0.56 3.67 -0.43
C ILE A 520 -0.99 3.46 1.02
N LEU A 521 -0.47 4.31 1.88
CA LEU A 521 -0.70 4.27 3.32
C LEU A 521 -1.64 5.39 3.74
N ALA A 522 -2.46 5.14 4.76
CA ALA A 522 -3.28 6.17 5.40
C ALA A 522 -3.11 6.15 6.92
N SER A 523 -3.07 7.33 7.53
CA SER A 523 -3.15 7.51 8.97
C SER A 523 -4.59 7.71 9.43
N SER A 524 -4.81 7.58 10.74
CA SER A 524 -6.06 7.93 11.43
C SER A 524 -6.50 9.39 11.21
N SER A 525 -5.54 10.30 11.01
CA SER A 525 -5.77 11.72 10.72
C SER A 525 -6.27 12.00 9.30
N GLY A 526 -6.33 10.99 8.42
CA GLY A 526 -6.69 11.14 7.01
C GLY A 526 -5.52 11.46 6.08
N SER A 527 -4.31 11.67 6.62
CA SER A 527 -3.11 11.92 5.81
C SER A 527 -2.71 10.67 5.03
N ARG A 528 -2.29 10.85 3.77
CA ARG A 528 -1.91 9.76 2.86
C ARG A 528 -0.42 9.80 2.54
N TYR A 529 0.18 8.63 2.37
CA TYR A 529 1.59 8.48 2.07
C TYR A 529 1.82 7.41 1.00
N ILE A 530 2.87 7.56 0.21
CA ILE A 530 3.37 6.52 -0.70
C ILE A 530 4.63 5.93 -0.08
N PHE A 531 4.60 4.62 0.11
CA PHE A 531 5.76 3.81 0.44
C PHE A 531 6.12 2.97 -0.80
N GLU A 532 7.26 3.28 -1.42
CA GLU A 532 7.79 2.55 -2.56
C GLU A 532 9.07 1.81 -2.17
N GLY A 533 9.03 0.48 -2.18
CA GLY A 533 10.15 -0.37 -1.84
C GLY A 533 10.68 -1.15 -3.04
N LYS A 534 12.00 -1.28 -3.16
CA LYS A 534 12.66 -2.11 -4.18
C LYS A 534 13.73 -2.98 -3.51
N LYS A 535 13.61 -4.30 -3.67
CA LYS A 535 14.73 -5.23 -3.45
C LYS A 535 15.43 -5.42 -4.78
N VAL A 536 16.70 -5.07 -4.85
CA VAL A 536 17.50 -5.11 -6.09
C VAL A 536 18.31 -6.39 -6.08
N MET A 537 18.07 -7.27 -7.04
CA MET A 537 18.79 -8.55 -7.18
C MET A 537 19.67 -8.49 -8.42
N ASN A 538 20.98 -8.35 -8.19
CA ASN A 538 21.96 -8.23 -9.27
C ASN A 538 22.57 -9.59 -9.61
N PRO A 539 22.97 -9.82 -10.88
CA PRO A 539 23.51 -11.09 -11.35
C PRO A 539 24.98 -11.29 -10.92
N TYR A 540 25.28 -11.25 -9.62
CA TYR A 540 26.62 -11.50 -9.10
C TYR A 540 27.08 -12.95 -9.32
N LEU A 541 28.38 -13.13 -9.56
CA LEU A 541 28.98 -14.46 -9.67
C LEU A 541 28.84 -15.22 -8.33
N LEU A 542 28.45 -16.50 -8.39
CA LEU A 542 28.33 -17.41 -7.23
C LEU A 542 27.29 -17.02 -6.16
N ALA A 543 26.36 -16.11 -6.46
CA ALA A 543 25.28 -15.73 -5.54
C ALA A 543 25.75 -15.23 -4.15
N MET A 544 27.00 -14.79 -4.01
CA MET A 544 27.61 -14.42 -2.71
C MET A 544 26.83 -13.34 -1.94
N TYR A 545 26.11 -12.47 -2.66
CA TYR A 545 25.29 -11.39 -2.10
C TYR A 545 23.78 -11.65 -2.16
N ALA A 546 23.34 -12.80 -2.72
CA ALA A 546 21.93 -13.06 -3.00
C ALA A 546 21.05 -13.01 -1.75
N LEU A 547 21.57 -13.50 -0.63
CA LEU A 547 20.84 -13.49 0.63
C LEU A 547 20.66 -12.08 1.18
N HIS A 548 21.68 -11.24 1.07
CA HIS A 548 21.61 -9.84 1.51
C HIS A 548 20.64 -9.05 0.61
N GLU A 549 20.77 -9.16 -0.70
CA GLU A 549 19.91 -8.48 -1.68
C GLU A 549 18.44 -8.89 -1.62
N SER A 550 18.16 -10.18 -1.39
CA SER A 550 16.77 -10.68 -1.27
C SER A 550 16.09 -10.30 0.05
N THR A 551 16.86 -9.86 1.05
CA THR A 551 16.36 -9.46 2.37
C THR A 551 16.39 -7.96 2.63
N THR A 552 17.16 -7.19 1.87
CA THR A 552 17.24 -5.73 1.95
C THR A 552 16.26 -5.06 0.98
N LEU A 553 15.40 -4.21 1.52
CA LEU A 553 14.45 -3.38 0.79
C LEU A 553 14.88 -1.92 0.85
N HIS A 554 15.25 -1.34 -0.28
CA HIS A 554 15.46 0.09 -0.40
C HIS A 554 14.10 0.78 -0.52
N ALA A 555 13.76 1.62 0.45
CA ALA A 555 12.45 2.24 0.59
C ALA A 555 12.51 3.75 0.39
N ASN A 556 11.54 4.26 -0.35
CA ASN A 556 11.23 5.68 -0.49
C ASN A 556 9.86 5.94 0.14
N PHE A 557 9.82 6.87 1.09
CA PHE A 557 8.59 7.30 1.75
C PHE A 557 8.29 8.75 1.36
N ARG A 558 7.07 9.02 0.89
CA ARG A 558 6.62 10.33 0.40
C ARG A 558 5.22 10.65 0.91
N THR A 559 4.96 11.91 1.22
CA THR A 559 3.62 12.40 1.57
C THR A 559 2.79 12.66 0.31
N LEU A 560 1.50 12.33 0.32
CA LEU A 560 0.54 12.70 -0.72
C LEU A 560 -0.18 13.98 -0.26
N SER A 561 -0.04 15.07 -1.00
CA SER A 561 -0.83 16.28 -0.73
C SER A 561 -2.30 16.02 -1.03
N ALA A 562 -3.17 16.46 -0.13
CA ALA A 562 -4.60 16.52 -0.37
C ALA A 562 -4.91 17.81 -1.12
N ASN A 563 -5.16 17.70 -2.42
CA ASN A 563 -5.56 18.76 -3.35
C ASN A 563 -4.49 19.84 -3.67
N ASP A 564 -4.26 20.03 -4.97
CA ASP A 564 -3.28 20.96 -5.59
C ASP A 564 -3.58 22.46 -5.39
N SER A 565 -4.42 22.86 -4.44
CA SER A 565 -4.90 24.25 -4.40
C SER A 565 -4.59 25.06 -3.16
N GLU A 566 -4.19 24.52 -2.00
CA GLU A 566 -3.71 25.34 -0.88
C GLU A 566 -3.25 24.47 0.32
N ALA A 567 -1.96 24.13 0.37
CA ALA A 567 -1.28 23.83 1.63
C ALA A 567 0.25 23.85 1.41
N THR A 568 0.91 24.74 2.14
CA THR A 568 2.35 24.88 2.34
C THR A 568 2.98 23.68 3.08
N GLY A 569 2.60 22.45 2.72
CA GLY A 569 3.21 21.23 3.24
C GLY A 569 4.40 20.84 2.38
N GLU A 570 5.62 21.03 2.90
CA GLU A 570 6.84 20.58 2.22
C GLU A 570 6.74 19.08 1.84
N LEU A 571 6.77 18.80 0.54
CA LEU A 571 6.77 17.45 0.00
C LEU A 571 8.13 16.79 0.30
N PHE A 572 8.30 16.25 1.50
CA PHE A 572 9.55 15.58 1.84
C PHE A 572 9.57 14.14 1.30
N THR A 573 10.72 13.74 0.75
CA THR A 573 11.00 12.36 0.35
C THR A 573 12.08 11.80 1.25
N LEU A 574 11.74 10.83 2.09
CA LEU A 574 12.72 10.12 2.91
C LEU A 574 13.16 8.83 2.21
N ARG A 575 14.46 8.58 2.22
CA ARG A 575 15.05 7.34 1.70
C ARG A 575 15.63 6.53 2.85
N GLY A 576 15.64 5.21 2.72
CA GLY A 576 16.34 4.33 3.64
C GLY A 576 16.19 2.86 3.31
N GLU A 577 16.53 2.02 4.27
CA GLU A 577 16.63 0.57 4.08
C GLU A 577 15.88 -0.17 5.19
N LEU A 578 15.10 -1.18 4.80
CA LEU A 578 14.49 -2.13 5.71
C LEU A 578 15.04 -3.53 5.41
N HIS A 579 15.30 -4.31 6.45
CA HIS A 579 15.79 -5.68 6.34
C HIS A 579 14.76 -6.67 6.86
N ILE A 580 14.69 -7.84 6.22
CA ILE A 580 14.00 -9.02 6.74
C ILE A 580 15.04 -9.91 7.42
N SER A 581 14.82 -10.27 8.68
CA SER A 581 15.70 -11.23 9.34
C SER A 581 15.54 -12.63 8.75
N LEU A 582 16.62 -13.41 8.75
CA LEU A 582 16.60 -14.83 8.33
C LEU A 582 15.49 -15.64 9.01
N PHE A 583 15.26 -15.36 10.30
CA PHE A 583 14.19 -15.99 11.07
C PHE A 583 12.80 -15.65 10.53
N GLU A 584 12.54 -14.39 10.17
CA GLU A 584 11.26 -13.98 9.58
C GLU A 584 11.07 -14.53 8.16
N VAL A 585 12.14 -14.65 7.36
CA VAL A 585 12.08 -15.34 6.05
C VAL A 585 11.66 -16.80 6.25
N LEU A 586 12.31 -17.54 7.14
CA LEU A 586 11.99 -18.94 7.42
C LEU A 586 10.55 -19.09 7.93
N LYS A 587 10.13 -18.20 8.84
CA LYS A 587 8.78 -18.17 9.38
C LYS A 587 7.73 -17.87 8.31
N SER A 588 8.05 -17.00 7.35
CA SER A 588 7.19 -16.71 6.20
C SER A 588 6.98 -17.95 5.33
N PHE A 589 8.05 -18.70 5.03
CA PHE A 589 7.98 -19.97 4.31
C PHE A 589 7.19 -21.05 5.05
N LEU A 590 7.37 -21.17 6.38
CA LEU A 590 6.64 -22.15 7.20
C LEU A 590 5.14 -21.82 7.33
N LYS A 591 4.78 -20.53 7.27
CA LYS A 591 3.40 -20.03 7.36
C LYS A 591 2.73 -19.80 6.01
N LEU A 592 3.32 -20.31 4.93
CA LEU A 592 2.79 -20.13 3.59
C LEU A 592 1.50 -20.95 3.42
N GLU A 593 0.39 -20.26 3.19
CA GLU A 593 -0.95 -20.84 3.04
C GLU A 593 -1.39 -20.78 1.58
N GLY A 594 -2.15 -21.78 1.11
CA GLY A 594 -2.70 -21.86 -0.25
C GLY A 594 -2.33 -23.15 -0.99
N ARG A 595 -3.20 -23.61 -1.90
CA ARG A 595 -3.01 -24.88 -2.65
C ARG A 595 -1.82 -24.82 -3.61
N HIS A 596 -1.59 -23.67 -4.25
CA HIS A 596 -0.48 -23.42 -5.18
C HIS A 596 0.85 -23.02 -4.51
N ARG A 597 1.01 -23.25 -3.20
CA ARG A 597 2.24 -22.90 -2.47
C ARG A 597 3.51 -23.47 -3.08
N ARG A 598 3.45 -24.70 -3.60
CA ARG A 598 4.60 -25.37 -4.23
C ARG A 598 4.99 -24.69 -5.53
N GLU A 599 4.01 -24.41 -6.39
CA GLU A 599 4.22 -23.73 -7.69
C GLU A 599 4.75 -22.31 -7.51
N PHE A 600 4.23 -21.57 -6.52
CA PHE A 600 4.75 -20.26 -6.16
C PHE A 600 6.23 -20.33 -5.73
N VAL A 601 6.56 -21.24 -4.81
CA VAL A 601 7.95 -21.43 -4.35
C VAL A 601 8.87 -21.87 -5.50
N CYS A 602 8.44 -22.80 -6.33
CA CYS A 602 9.19 -23.23 -7.51
C CYS A 602 9.42 -22.08 -8.49
N SER A 603 8.40 -21.26 -8.77
CA SER A 603 8.51 -20.11 -9.67
C SER A 603 9.46 -19.04 -9.12
N LEU A 604 9.38 -18.77 -7.81
CA LEU A 604 10.28 -17.84 -7.13
C LEU A 604 11.73 -18.35 -7.15
N LEU A 605 11.96 -19.62 -6.83
CA LEU A 605 13.29 -20.25 -6.88
C LEU A 605 13.85 -20.29 -8.30
N GLN A 606 13.02 -20.61 -9.30
CA GLN A 606 13.42 -20.58 -10.70
C GLN A 606 13.81 -19.17 -11.12
N SER A 607 13.12 -18.15 -10.61
CA SER A 607 13.51 -16.75 -10.83
C SER A 607 14.88 -16.43 -10.24
N LEU A 608 15.10 -16.78 -8.97
CA LEU A 608 16.36 -16.53 -8.29
C LEU A 608 17.52 -17.29 -8.95
N TRP A 609 17.27 -18.54 -9.35
CA TRP A 609 18.23 -19.37 -10.09
C TRP A 609 18.59 -18.74 -11.44
N ARG A 610 17.59 -18.23 -12.17
CA ARG A 610 17.83 -17.53 -13.44
C ARG A 610 18.71 -16.29 -13.27
N THR A 611 18.45 -15.50 -12.24
CA THR A 611 19.16 -14.22 -11.99
C THR A 611 20.58 -14.44 -11.47
N TYR A 612 20.75 -15.26 -10.42
CA TYR A 612 22.06 -15.42 -9.76
C TYR A 612 22.95 -16.49 -10.38
N ILE A 613 22.38 -17.60 -10.89
CA ILE A 613 23.16 -18.75 -11.38
C ILE A 613 23.27 -18.72 -12.91
N LEU A 614 22.14 -18.69 -13.62
CA LEU A 614 22.15 -18.75 -15.09
C LEU A 614 22.54 -17.41 -15.72
N GLN A 615 22.25 -16.28 -15.05
CA GLN A 615 22.48 -14.92 -15.53
C GLN A 615 21.90 -14.69 -16.94
N ILE A 616 20.71 -15.24 -17.20
CA ILE A 616 20.01 -15.15 -18.50
C ILE A 616 19.01 -13.99 -18.44
N PRO A 617 19.07 -13.01 -19.36
CA PRO A 617 18.14 -11.88 -19.36
C PRO A 617 16.72 -12.39 -19.60
N ARG A 618 15.73 -11.85 -18.90
CA ARG A 618 14.33 -12.30 -18.99
C ARG A 618 13.60 -11.76 -20.22
N GLN A 619 13.95 -10.56 -20.68
CA GLN A 619 13.43 -9.96 -21.91
C GLN A 619 14.53 -9.97 -22.99
N MET A 620 14.24 -10.58 -24.15
CA MET A 620 15.08 -10.43 -25.34
C MET A 620 14.56 -9.25 -26.16
N LYS A 621 15.47 -8.30 -26.42
CA LYS A 621 15.40 -7.24 -27.44
C LYS A 621 14.00 -6.73 -27.80
N CYS A 622 13.67 -5.55 -27.29
CA CYS A 622 13.16 -4.53 -28.19
C CYS A 622 14.37 -3.97 -28.95
N ASP A 623 14.64 -4.47 -30.16
CA ASP A 623 15.15 -3.60 -31.22
C ASP A 623 14.00 -2.63 -31.55
N VAL A 624 13.60 -1.77 -30.59
CA VAL A 624 12.82 -0.58 -30.91
C VAL A 624 13.69 0.15 -31.90
N GLY A 625 13.20 0.28 -33.14
CA GLY A 625 13.93 0.81 -34.27
C GLY A 625 14.78 1.99 -33.81
N LEU A 626 16.08 1.96 -34.14
CA LEU A 626 17.01 3.00 -33.76
C LEU A 626 16.32 4.35 -33.98
N PRO A 627 16.02 5.13 -32.93
CA PRO A 627 15.90 6.55 -33.17
C PRO A 627 17.22 6.93 -33.82
N ASN A 628 17.18 7.52 -35.02
CA ASN A 628 18.37 8.13 -35.59
C ASN A 628 19.04 8.93 -34.48
N ILE A 629 20.30 8.62 -34.18
CA ILE A 629 21.06 9.39 -33.19
C ILE A 629 21.14 10.80 -33.77
N THR A 630 20.22 11.67 -33.36
CA THR A 630 20.21 13.07 -33.76
C THR A 630 21.24 13.76 -32.89
N GLU A 631 22.46 13.85 -33.41
CA GLU A 631 23.50 14.69 -32.82
C GLU A 631 23.03 16.14 -32.85
N ILE A 632 23.03 16.78 -31.68
CA ILE A 632 22.69 18.19 -31.54
C ILE A 632 23.95 18.98 -31.93
N PRO A 633 23.94 19.76 -33.02
CA PRO A 633 25.14 20.46 -33.48
C PRO A 633 25.59 21.49 -32.45
N TYR A 634 26.91 21.59 -32.24
CA TYR A 634 27.50 22.66 -31.43
C TYR A 634 27.53 23.99 -32.22
N PRO A 635 27.57 25.14 -31.52
CA PRO A 635 27.90 26.42 -32.14
C PRO A 635 29.23 26.34 -32.91
N ARG A 636 29.39 27.18 -33.94
CA ARG A 636 30.63 27.23 -34.74
C ARG A 636 31.85 27.41 -33.82
N SER A 637 32.75 26.44 -33.82
CA SER A 637 34.01 26.48 -33.08
C SER A 637 35.18 26.86 -33.98
N THR A 638 36.21 27.48 -33.39
CA THR A 638 37.52 27.70 -34.04
C THR A 638 38.53 26.71 -33.46
N ILE A 639 39.29 26.03 -34.30
CA ILE A 639 40.38 25.15 -33.86
C ILE A 639 41.69 25.91 -34.00
N HIS A 640 42.44 26.02 -32.91
CA HIS A 640 43.78 26.61 -32.88
C HIS A 640 44.82 25.50 -32.87
N GLU A 641 45.63 25.40 -33.92
CA GLU A 641 46.82 24.55 -33.91
C GLU A 641 47.99 25.31 -33.27
N LEU A 642 48.59 24.71 -32.24
CA LEU A 642 49.64 25.33 -31.45
C LEU A 642 50.88 24.44 -31.51
N LYS A 643 52.04 25.06 -31.74
CA LYS A 643 53.33 24.39 -31.63
C LYS A 643 53.88 24.62 -30.22
N THR A 644 54.05 23.55 -29.46
CA THR A 644 54.63 23.58 -28.12
C THR A 644 56.14 23.83 -28.19
N GLU A 645 56.74 24.24 -27.05
CA GLU A 645 58.18 24.51 -26.94
C GLU A 645 59.06 23.32 -27.35
N ASP A 646 58.63 22.09 -27.06
CA ASP A 646 59.30 20.85 -27.45
C ASP A 646 59.03 20.42 -28.91
N GLY A 647 58.36 21.27 -29.69
CA GLY A 647 58.11 21.07 -31.11
C GLY A 647 56.92 20.17 -31.45
N CYS A 648 56.12 19.75 -30.45
CA CYS A 648 54.89 19.00 -30.67
C CYS A 648 53.78 19.92 -31.20
N THR A 649 52.95 19.44 -32.11
CA THR A 649 51.75 20.17 -32.56
C THR A 649 50.54 19.63 -31.80
N ILE A 650 49.91 20.50 -31.01
CA ILE A 650 48.67 20.24 -30.27
C ILE A 650 47.55 21.09 -30.85
N SER A 651 46.30 20.81 -30.49
CA SER A 651 45.18 21.63 -30.91
C SER A 651 44.27 22.01 -29.73
N CYS A 652 43.60 23.15 -29.85
CA CYS A 652 42.66 23.62 -28.85
C CYS A 652 41.40 24.14 -29.54
N GLN A 653 40.24 23.59 -29.16
CA GLN A 653 38.96 23.98 -29.72
C GLN A 653 38.33 25.09 -28.88
N GLN A 654 37.93 26.18 -29.53
CA GLN A 654 37.35 27.37 -28.90
C GLN A 654 35.90 27.54 -29.36
N TRP A 655 35.00 27.76 -28.41
CA TRP A 655 33.64 28.24 -28.66
C TRP A 655 33.45 29.64 -28.07
N LYS A 656 32.93 30.55 -28.90
CA LYS A 656 32.57 31.91 -28.49
C LYS A 656 31.07 32.02 -28.29
N HIS A 657 30.67 32.80 -27.29
CA HIS A 657 29.27 33.16 -27.09
C HIS A 657 28.78 34.04 -28.25
N TYR A 658 27.63 33.71 -28.85
CA TYR A 658 26.95 34.57 -29.82
C TYR A 658 25.93 35.43 -29.05
N ALA A 659 26.34 36.62 -28.61
CA ALA A 659 25.39 37.57 -28.05
C ALA A 659 24.48 38.09 -29.17
N MET A 660 23.18 37.79 -29.10
CA MET A 660 22.17 38.59 -29.79
C MET A 660 22.06 39.92 -29.04
N ASN A 661 22.58 40.99 -29.65
CA ASN A 661 22.27 42.39 -29.39
C ASN A 661 21.64 42.71 -28.02
N SER A 662 22.47 42.86 -26.97
CA SER A 662 22.11 43.71 -25.84
C SER A 662 23.36 44.38 -25.26
N GLU A 663 23.32 45.70 -25.16
CA GLU A 663 24.47 46.58 -24.89
C GLU A 663 24.96 46.57 -23.42
N ASN A 664 24.87 45.46 -22.68
CA ASN A 664 25.23 45.44 -21.25
C ASN A 664 25.78 44.10 -20.71
N GLU A 665 26.57 43.35 -21.48
CA GLU A 665 27.22 42.13 -20.98
C GLU A 665 28.63 42.38 -20.44
N LYS A 666 28.81 42.17 -19.12
CA LYS A 666 30.13 41.95 -18.51
C LYS A 666 30.73 40.67 -19.10
N THR A 667 31.80 40.80 -19.88
CA THR A 667 32.60 39.66 -20.34
C THR A 667 33.10 38.85 -19.13
N ARG A 668 32.65 37.58 -19.03
CA ARG A 668 33.10 36.67 -17.97
C ARG A 668 34.45 36.04 -18.35
N TYR A 669 35.18 35.55 -17.35
CA TYR A 669 36.47 34.89 -17.56
C TYR A 669 36.32 33.63 -18.43
N PRO A 670 37.26 33.36 -19.36
CA PRO A 670 37.25 32.15 -20.18
C PRO A 670 37.44 30.90 -19.32
N VAL A 671 36.90 29.78 -19.80
CA VAL A 671 36.98 28.46 -19.16
C VAL A 671 37.81 27.52 -20.01
N LEU A 672 38.89 26.98 -19.44
CA LEU A 672 39.75 25.96 -20.05
C LEU A 672 39.37 24.58 -19.51
N LEU A 673 38.94 23.71 -20.41
CA LEU A 673 38.58 22.32 -20.17
C LEU A 673 39.74 21.40 -20.53
N LEU A 674 40.16 20.59 -19.56
CA LEU A 674 41.26 19.63 -19.70
C LEU A 674 40.72 18.20 -19.57
N ASN A 675 40.76 17.45 -20.68
CA ASN A 675 40.32 16.06 -20.74
C ASN A 675 41.26 15.11 -19.98
N GLY A 676 40.74 13.93 -19.64
CA GLY A 676 41.50 12.84 -19.06
C GLY A 676 42.22 11.98 -20.11
N HIS A 677 42.36 10.68 -19.82
CA HIS A 677 42.87 9.72 -20.79
C HIS A 677 41.84 9.38 -21.90
N SER A 678 40.56 9.70 -21.67
CA SER A 678 39.48 9.57 -22.65
C SER A 678 39.35 10.83 -23.52
N THR A 679 38.91 10.64 -24.77
CA THR A 679 38.56 11.73 -25.68
C THR A 679 37.22 12.36 -25.32
N GLU A 680 37.19 13.69 -25.31
CA GLU A 680 35.98 14.54 -25.35
C GLU A 680 34.92 14.27 -24.27
N SER A 681 35.34 14.23 -23.00
CA SER A 681 34.44 13.98 -21.87
C SER A 681 33.43 15.11 -21.58
N TYR A 682 33.65 16.30 -22.14
CA TYR A 682 32.82 17.48 -21.88
C TYR A 682 31.86 17.83 -23.02
N CYS A 683 32.03 17.22 -24.19
CA CYS A 683 31.15 17.40 -25.36
C CYS A 683 30.29 16.14 -25.53
N LEU A 684 29.02 16.23 -25.14
CA LEU A 684 28.05 15.15 -25.26
C LEU A 684 27.03 15.48 -26.38
N PRO A 685 27.25 15.02 -27.62
CA PRO A 685 26.43 15.43 -28.77
C PRO A 685 24.98 14.93 -28.70
N THR A 686 24.68 13.95 -27.86
CA THR A 686 23.33 13.40 -27.67
C THR A 686 22.55 13.99 -26.49
N GLU A 687 23.19 14.81 -25.65
CA GLU A 687 22.56 15.41 -24.48
C GLU A 687 22.24 16.88 -24.76
N GLU A 688 21.05 17.34 -24.40
CA GLU A 688 20.64 18.74 -24.65
C GLU A 688 21.47 19.74 -23.83
N ARG A 689 21.81 19.38 -22.58
CA ARG A 689 22.58 20.22 -21.66
C ARG A 689 23.85 19.51 -21.23
N ASP A 690 24.95 19.79 -21.92
CA ASP A 690 26.29 19.39 -21.48
C ASP A 690 27.07 20.58 -20.90
N LEU A 691 28.29 20.31 -20.42
CA LEU A 691 29.08 21.34 -19.75
C LEU A 691 29.44 22.50 -20.70
N VAL A 692 29.81 22.21 -21.95
CA VAL A 692 30.19 23.24 -22.92
C VAL A 692 28.99 24.15 -23.24
N ARG A 693 27.82 23.58 -23.53
CA ARG A 693 26.60 24.37 -23.79
C ARG A 693 26.18 25.18 -22.57
N THR A 694 26.20 24.58 -21.39
CA THR A 694 25.84 25.28 -20.14
C THR A 694 26.77 26.47 -19.87
N LEU A 695 28.08 26.32 -20.08
CA LEU A 695 29.05 27.41 -19.91
C LEU A 695 28.84 28.51 -20.96
N LEU A 696 28.54 28.15 -22.20
CA LEU A 696 28.23 29.11 -23.26
C LEU A 696 26.92 29.87 -22.99
N GLU A 697 25.87 29.20 -22.49
CA GLU A 697 24.61 29.83 -22.07
C GLU A 697 24.82 30.82 -20.92
N GLU A 698 25.73 30.51 -19.99
CA GLU A 698 26.13 31.39 -18.89
C GLU A 698 27.10 32.53 -19.31
N GLY A 699 27.40 32.67 -20.60
CA GLY A 699 28.22 33.74 -21.14
C GLY A 699 29.74 33.53 -20.99
N HIS A 700 30.20 32.30 -20.75
CA HIS A 700 31.63 31.99 -20.72
C HIS A 700 32.16 31.54 -22.08
N GLU A 701 33.26 32.15 -22.50
CA GLU A 701 34.08 31.61 -23.59
C GLU A 701 34.73 30.29 -23.13
N THR A 702 34.58 29.23 -23.94
CA THR A 702 35.01 27.88 -23.53
C THR A 702 36.07 27.33 -24.47
N TRP A 703 37.15 26.79 -23.90
CA TRP A 703 38.30 26.21 -24.57
C TRP A 703 38.47 24.75 -24.18
N LEU A 704 38.68 23.85 -25.14
CA LEU A 704 38.93 22.43 -24.89
C LEU A 704 40.30 22.04 -25.45
N LEU A 705 41.23 21.67 -24.57
CA LEU A 705 42.57 21.23 -24.97
C LEU A 705 42.52 19.79 -25.51
N GLN A 706 42.95 19.62 -26.76
CA GLN A 706 43.33 18.35 -27.36
C GLN A 706 44.86 18.22 -27.25
N SER A 707 45.31 17.70 -26.10
CA SER A 707 46.74 17.54 -25.78
C SER A 707 47.39 16.47 -26.67
N ARG A 708 48.71 16.30 -26.52
CA ARG A 708 49.46 15.21 -27.16
C ARG A 708 48.92 13.78 -26.86
N LEU A 709 48.05 13.64 -25.84
CA LEU A 709 47.34 12.39 -25.55
C LEU A 709 46.19 12.08 -26.53
N HIS A 710 45.70 13.06 -27.27
CA HIS A 710 44.50 12.92 -28.08
C HIS A 710 44.74 11.95 -29.26
N PRO A 711 43.82 11.02 -29.58
CA PRO A 711 44.01 9.96 -30.59
C PRO A 711 44.21 10.43 -32.03
N SER A 712 43.91 11.70 -32.33
CA SER A 712 44.24 12.30 -33.63
C SER A 712 45.75 12.52 -33.82
N HIS A 713 46.52 12.56 -32.72
CA HIS A 713 47.97 12.75 -32.76
C HIS A 713 48.70 11.40 -32.89
N PRO A 714 49.83 11.36 -33.63
CA PRO A 714 50.62 10.13 -33.78
C PRO A 714 51.15 9.62 -32.43
N SER A 715 51.26 8.29 -32.32
CA SER A 715 51.71 7.65 -31.08
C SER A 715 53.21 7.86 -30.84
N ASN A 716 53.56 8.79 -29.95
CA ASN A 716 54.93 9.05 -29.51
C ASN A 716 55.17 8.60 -28.04
N ASN A 717 56.44 8.49 -27.64
CA ASN A 717 56.86 8.28 -26.25
C ASN A 717 56.82 9.63 -25.50
N PHE A 718 55.71 9.94 -24.84
CA PHE A 718 55.56 11.15 -24.04
C PHE A 718 55.01 10.81 -22.65
N THR A 719 55.23 11.72 -21.70
CA THR A 719 54.87 11.60 -20.30
C THR A 719 53.68 12.52 -19.95
N ILE A 720 53.06 12.33 -18.78
CA ILE A 720 52.03 13.28 -18.29
C ILE A 720 52.68 14.62 -17.89
N GLU A 721 53.95 14.57 -17.46
CA GLU A 721 54.73 15.75 -17.13
C GLU A 721 54.88 16.66 -18.35
N ASP A 722 55.10 16.09 -19.54
CA ASP A 722 55.22 16.86 -20.78
C ASP A 722 53.94 17.68 -21.07
N ILE A 723 52.77 17.18 -20.70
CA ILE A 723 51.49 17.88 -20.88
C ILE A 723 51.40 19.08 -19.93
N GLY A 724 51.81 18.88 -18.67
CA GLY A 724 51.86 19.97 -17.68
C GLY A 724 52.93 21.01 -18.01
N ARG A 725 54.07 20.57 -18.55
CA ARG A 725 55.23 21.41 -18.84
C ARG A 725 55.13 22.18 -20.15
N PHE A 726 54.51 21.60 -21.19
CA PHE A 726 54.53 22.18 -22.54
C PHE A 726 53.14 22.46 -23.11
N ASP A 727 52.17 21.55 -22.96
CA ASP A 727 50.86 21.69 -23.62
C ASP A 727 49.98 22.76 -22.94
N ILE A 728 49.79 22.63 -21.62
CA ILE A 728 48.95 23.56 -20.84
C ILE A 728 49.46 25.00 -20.90
N PRO A 729 50.77 25.27 -20.71
CA PRO A 729 51.30 26.64 -20.83
C PRO A 729 51.06 27.23 -22.22
N SER A 730 51.24 26.45 -23.29
CA SER A 730 51.04 26.93 -24.67
C SER A 730 49.60 27.39 -24.92
N VAL A 731 48.60 26.67 -24.39
CA VAL A 731 47.20 27.06 -24.50
C VAL A 731 46.88 28.28 -23.64
N ILE A 732 47.37 28.33 -22.40
CA ILE A 732 47.13 29.48 -21.51
C ILE A 732 47.72 30.75 -22.10
N MET A 733 48.93 30.69 -22.65
CA MET A 733 49.54 31.82 -23.35
C MET A 733 48.69 32.27 -24.53
N ARG A 734 48.14 31.33 -25.32
CA ARG A 734 47.25 31.66 -26.42
C ARG A 734 45.96 32.37 -25.97
N ILE A 735 45.36 31.94 -24.86
CA ILE A 735 44.17 32.60 -24.28
C ILE A 735 44.53 34.01 -23.82
N LEU A 736 45.69 34.19 -23.16
CA LEU A 736 46.15 35.50 -22.69
C LEU A 736 46.47 36.46 -23.85
N GLU A 737 47.04 35.97 -24.96
CA GLU A 737 47.24 36.75 -26.19
C GLU A 737 45.94 37.29 -26.76
N MET A 738 44.86 36.50 -26.70
CA MET A 738 43.57 36.85 -27.30
C MET A 738 42.70 37.72 -26.39
N ASN A 739 42.73 37.50 -25.08
CA ASN A 739 41.84 38.15 -24.12
C ASN A 739 42.54 39.27 -23.32
N GLY A 740 43.87 39.36 -23.42
CA GLY A 740 44.71 40.36 -22.73
C GLY A 740 45.46 39.77 -21.54
N PRO A 741 46.62 40.34 -21.18
CA PRO A 741 47.56 39.74 -20.22
C PRO A 741 47.05 39.67 -18.77
N ASN A 742 46.05 40.49 -18.41
CA ASN A 742 45.44 40.50 -17.07
C ASN A 742 44.22 39.58 -16.96
N THR A 743 43.92 38.79 -18.00
CA THR A 743 42.78 37.86 -17.99
C THR A 743 43.04 36.71 -17.04
N LYS A 744 42.04 36.39 -16.21
CA LYS A 744 42.05 35.17 -15.42
C LYS A 744 41.23 34.09 -16.12
N ILE A 745 41.61 32.83 -15.92
CA ILE A 745 41.03 31.67 -16.60
C ILE A 745 40.47 30.71 -15.54
N HIS A 746 39.23 30.26 -15.73
CA HIS A 746 38.67 29.15 -14.96
C HIS A 746 39.15 27.83 -15.57
N VAL A 747 39.64 26.88 -14.76
CA VAL A 747 40.12 25.59 -15.28
C VAL A 747 39.28 24.46 -14.72
N ILE A 748 38.76 23.61 -15.60
CA ILE A 748 38.05 22.37 -15.24
C ILE A 748 38.85 21.20 -15.82
N ALA A 749 39.33 20.33 -14.94
CA ALA A 749 40.24 19.26 -15.31
C ALA A 749 39.79 17.89 -14.78
N HIS A 750 39.89 16.85 -15.61
CA HIS A 750 39.46 15.49 -15.28
C HIS A 750 40.60 14.49 -15.42
N CYS A 751 40.71 13.55 -14.48
CA CYS A 751 41.66 12.43 -14.49
C CYS A 751 43.11 12.90 -14.76
N VAL A 752 43.70 12.50 -15.89
CA VAL A 752 45.07 12.87 -16.29
C VAL A 752 45.22 14.38 -16.50
N GLY A 753 44.21 15.07 -17.03
CA GLY A 753 44.22 16.53 -17.15
C GLY A 753 44.30 17.21 -15.79
N GLY A 754 43.67 16.62 -14.77
CA GLY A 754 43.79 17.04 -13.37
C GLY A 754 45.21 16.89 -12.85
N LEU A 755 45.92 15.79 -13.15
CA LEU A 755 47.32 15.64 -12.75
C LEU A 755 48.23 16.66 -13.50
N ALA A 756 48.02 16.81 -14.81
CA ALA A 756 48.83 17.70 -15.65
C ALA A 756 48.75 19.17 -15.23
N ILE A 757 47.57 19.70 -14.87
CA ILE A 757 47.44 21.09 -14.41
C ILE A 757 48.12 21.32 -13.06
N HIS A 758 48.11 20.33 -12.17
CA HIS A 758 48.87 20.42 -10.91
C HIS A 758 50.38 20.44 -11.18
N ILE A 759 50.87 19.63 -12.13
CA ILE A 759 52.28 19.68 -12.56
C ILE A 759 52.61 21.05 -13.14
N ALA A 760 51.73 21.62 -13.98
CA ALA A 760 51.94 22.95 -14.56
C ALA A 760 52.04 24.06 -13.49
N LEU A 761 51.14 24.04 -12.50
CA LEU A 761 51.11 25.04 -11.41
C LEU A 761 52.26 24.86 -10.42
N LEU A 762 52.46 23.64 -9.91
CA LEU A 762 53.47 23.35 -8.88
C LEU A 762 54.89 23.36 -9.45
N GLY A 763 55.05 23.00 -10.73
CA GLY A 763 56.31 23.11 -11.46
C GLY A 763 56.66 24.54 -11.88
N GLY A 764 55.79 25.52 -11.63
CA GLY A 764 56.02 26.93 -11.97
C GLY A 764 55.95 27.22 -13.47
N HIS A 765 55.40 26.31 -14.28
CA HIS A 765 55.25 26.50 -15.73
C HIS A 765 54.11 27.46 -16.09
N ILE A 766 53.16 27.66 -15.17
CA ILE A 766 52.11 28.69 -15.26
C ILE A 766 51.97 29.44 -13.95
N SER A 767 51.73 30.75 -14.03
CA SER A 767 51.48 31.59 -12.85
C SER A 767 50.07 31.38 -12.31
N ALA A 768 49.96 31.18 -10.99
CA ALA A 768 48.68 31.11 -10.30
C ALA A 768 47.83 32.39 -10.45
N ASN A 769 48.45 33.53 -10.75
CA ASN A 769 47.74 34.80 -10.95
C ASN A 769 46.82 34.80 -12.18
N HIS A 770 47.09 33.94 -13.16
CA HIS A 770 46.25 33.77 -14.36
C HIS A 770 45.10 32.79 -14.15
N ILE A 771 44.97 32.14 -12.99
CA ILE A 771 43.90 31.18 -12.69
C ILE A 771 42.84 31.84 -11.79
N ALA A 772 41.61 31.93 -12.26
CA ALA A 772 40.48 32.44 -11.49
C ALA A 772 39.93 31.37 -10.52
N SER A 773 39.77 30.15 -11.00
CA SER A 773 39.39 28.99 -10.20
C SER A 773 39.90 27.71 -10.85
N LEU A 774 40.08 26.67 -10.03
CA LEU A 774 40.53 25.35 -10.47
C LEU A 774 39.56 24.30 -9.91
N SER A 775 38.87 23.58 -10.79
CA SER A 775 38.02 22.44 -10.46
C SER A 775 38.64 21.17 -11.04
N CYS A 776 39.08 20.26 -10.17
CA CYS A 776 39.79 19.06 -10.57
C CYS A 776 39.09 17.81 -10.04
N THR A 777 38.89 16.83 -10.91
CA THR A 777 38.52 15.45 -10.54
C THR A 777 39.73 14.56 -10.77
N ASN A 778 40.62 14.43 -9.78
CA ASN A 778 41.89 13.73 -9.89
C ASN A 778 41.93 12.41 -9.08
N SER A 779 42.84 11.53 -9.49
CA SER A 779 43.39 10.49 -8.63
C SER A 779 44.44 11.14 -7.74
N SER A 780 44.38 10.89 -6.43
CA SER A 780 45.31 11.45 -5.42
C SER A 780 46.78 11.34 -5.85
N MET A 781 47.59 12.37 -5.59
CA MET A 781 49.06 12.29 -5.71
C MET A 781 49.69 11.32 -4.68
N TYR A 782 48.90 10.91 -3.68
CA TYR A 782 49.28 9.93 -2.65
C TYR A 782 48.37 8.70 -2.73
N PHE A 783 48.89 7.58 -3.24
CA PHE A 783 48.13 6.33 -3.37
C PHE A 783 48.15 5.53 -2.07
N LYS A 784 47.02 5.44 -1.37
CA LYS A 784 46.83 4.43 -0.31
C LYS A 784 46.31 3.14 -0.94
N LEU A 785 47.22 2.21 -1.24
CA LEU A 785 46.88 0.93 -1.85
C LEU A 785 46.10 0.04 -0.86
N THR A 786 44.99 -0.55 -1.30
CA THR A 786 44.28 -1.57 -0.53
C THR A 786 44.98 -2.92 -0.65
N THR A 787 44.76 -3.83 0.30
CA THR A 787 45.32 -5.20 0.29
C THR A 787 45.01 -5.94 -1.01
N SER A 788 43.80 -5.77 -1.56
CA SER A 788 43.43 -6.38 -2.83
C SER A 788 44.19 -5.78 -4.03
N ALA A 789 44.49 -4.48 -4.00
CA ALA A 789 45.26 -3.82 -5.05
C ALA A 789 46.72 -4.25 -5.02
N LEU A 790 47.31 -4.41 -3.82
CA LEU A 790 48.65 -4.95 -3.62
C LEU A 790 48.78 -6.38 -4.18
N VAL A 791 47.82 -7.25 -3.86
CA VAL A 791 47.78 -8.62 -4.41
C VAL A 791 47.65 -8.61 -5.92
N LYS A 792 46.78 -7.76 -6.49
CA LYS A 792 46.62 -7.61 -7.96
C LYS A 792 47.92 -7.14 -8.63
N MET A 793 48.69 -6.26 -7.99
CA MET A 793 49.97 -5.77 -8.50
C MET A 793 51.07 -6.85 -8.46
N TRP A 794 51.04 -7.74 -7.46
CA TRP A 794 51.95 -8.89 -7.35
C TRP A 794 51.68 -9.96 -8.41
N LEU A 795 50.43 -10.12 -8.84
CA LEU A 795 50.09 -11.05 -9.91
C LEU A 795 50.65 -10.53 -11.24
N PRO A 796 51.25 -11.39 -12.09
CA PRO A 796 51.80 -11.00 -13.39
C PRO A 796 50.71 -10.72 -14.45
N LEU A 797 49.57 -10.14 -14.05
CA LEU A 797 48.41 -9.88 -14.90
C LEU A 797 48.77 -8.95 -16.06
N ILE A 798 49.55 -7.89 -15.81
CA ILE A 798 49.97 -6.96 -16.87
C ILE A 798 50.90 -7.65 -17.88
N PRO A 799 52.01 -8.30 -17.48
CA PRO A 799 52.84 -9.09 -18.38
C PRO A 799 52.04 -10.12 -19.20
N ILE A 800 51.19 -10.92 -18.54
CA ILE A 800 50.36 -11.94 -19.18
C ILE A 800 49.42 -11.31 -20.23
N THR A 801 48.76 -10.21 -19.87
CA THR A 801 47.85 -9.51 -20.78
C THR A 801 48.60 -8.91 -21.97
N MET A 802 49.82 -8.40 -21.76
CA MET A 802 50.67 -7.88 -22.83
C MET A 802 51.20 -8.97 -23.77
N THR A 803 51.55 -10.14 -23.23
CA THR A 803 51.91 -11.32 -24.03
C THR A 803 50.72 -11.82 -24.86
N LEU A 804 49.51 -11.74 -24.33
CA LEU A 804 48.27 -12.09 -25.03
C LEU A 804 47.94 -11.09 -26.16
N LEU A 805 48.13 -9.78 -25.94
CA LEU A 805 47.84 -8.73 -26.94
C LEU A 805 48.87 -8.72 -28.10
N GLY A 806 50.13 -9.07 -27.85
CA GLY A 806 51.16 -9.16 -28.90
C GLY A 806 51.57 -7.79 -29.46
N LYS A 807 51.91 -7.70 -30.77
CA LYS A 807 52.37 -6.45 -31.41
C LYS A 807 51.25 -5.39 -31.56
N LYS A 808 49.99 -5.82 -31.70
CA LYS A 808 48.84 -4.91 -31.68
C LYS A 808 48.41 -4.73 -30.23
N ARG A 809 48.91 -3.69 -29.59
CA ARG A 809 48.61 -3.46 -28.18
C ARG A 809 47.20 -2.87 -27.96
N THR A 810 46.51 -2.37 -29.00
CA THR A 810 45.16 -1.78 -28.89
C THR A 810 44.04 -2.82 -28.96
N LEU A 811 43.11 -2.76 -27.99
CA LEU A 811 41.90 -3.57 -27.99
C LEU A 811 40.80 -2.80 -28.76
N SER A 812 40.52 -3.21 -29.99
CA SER A 812 39.36 -2.74 -30.75
C SER A 812 38.09 -3.23 -30.06
N LEU A 813 37.13 -2.37 -29.78
CA LEU A 813 35.82 -2.80 -29.26
C LEU A 813 34.88 -3.24 -30.39
N TYR A 814 35.19 -2.87 -31.64
CA TYR A 814 34.46 -3.24 -32.86
C TYR A 814 34.95 -4.54 -33.51
N ALA A 815 34.00 -5.33 -34.03
CA ALA A 815 34.14 -6.75 -34.35
C ALA A 815 34.83 -7.12 -35.68
N SER A 816 35.30 -6.18 -36.49
CA SER A 816 35.53 -6.50 -37.92
C SER A 816 36.81 -7.30 -38.23
N LYS A 817 37.89 -7.27 -37.41
CA LYS A 817 39.13 -8.06 -37.64
C LYS A 817 39.93 -8.40 -36.35
N ASP A 818 39.30 -9.03 -35.36
CA ASP A 818 39.99 -9.44 -34.12
C ASP A 818 40.72 -10.79 -34.23
N SER A 819 41.93 -10.89 -33.67
CA SER A 819 42.64 -12.17 -33.52
C SER A 819 42.03 -13.04 -32.40
N LEU A 820 42.27 -14.37 -32.43
CA LEU A 820 41.79 -15.30 -31.40
C LEU A 820 42.17 -14.87 -29.97
N ARG A 821 43.36 -14.28 -29.79
CA ARG A 821 43.82 -13.76 -28.49
C ARG A 821 43.00 -12.57 -28.01
N HIS A 822 42.61 -11.66 -28.91
CA HIS A 822 41.75 -10.52 -28.58
C HIS A 822 40.33 -10.98 -28.21
N LYS A 823 39.82 -12.01 -28.89
CA LYS A 823 38.53 -12.63 -28.54
C LYS A 823 38.56 -13.27 -27.14
N LEU A 824 39.68 -13.91 -26.77
CA LEU A 824 39.86 -14.49 -25.44
C LEU A 824 39.86 -13.41 -24.34
N VAL A 825 40.57 -12.30 -24.54
CA VAL A 825 40.57 -11.18 -23.57
C VAL A 825 39.18 -10.57 -23.43
N LYS A 826 38.45 -10.37 -24.54
CA LYS A 826 37.05 -9.90 -24.51
C LYS A 826 36.13 -10.87 -23.77
N PHE A 827 36.34 -12.18 -23.93
CA PHE A 827 35.58 -13.20 -23.23
C PHE A 827 35.85 -13.17 -21.73
N ILE A 828 37.12 -13.08 -21.32
CA ILE A 828 37.50 -12.93 -19.90
C ILE A 828 36.87 -11.67 -19.30
N ALA A 829 36.92 -10.54 -20.00
CA ALA A 829 36.31 -9.29 -19.53
C ALA A 829 34.79 -9.42 -19.27
N LYS A 830 34.08 -10.21 -20.07
CA LYS A 830 32.64 -10.48 -19.86
C LYS A 830 32.35 -11.33 -18.62
N LEU A 831 33.30 -12.16 -18.20
CA LEU A 831 33.15 -13.05 -17.04
C LEU A 831 33.48 -12.35 -15.70
N ILE A 832 34.05 -11.14 -15.73
CA ILE A 832 34.40 -10.40 -14.52
C ILE A 832 33.13 -9.99 -13.77
N PRO A 833 33.03 -10.22 -12.44
CA PRO A 833 31.88 -9.83 -11.63
C PRO A 833 31.67 -8.31 -11.63
N ARG A 834 30.40 -7.89 -11.69
CA ARG A 834 30.01 -6.46 -11.68
C ARG A 834 28.59 -6.26 -11.14
N ASN A 835 28.29 -5.02 -10.77
CA ASN A 835 27.03 -4.65 -10.11
C ASN A 835 25.84 -4.58 -11.08
N GLU A 836 26.07 -4.25 -12.36
CA GLU A 836 25.02 -4.08 -13.36
C GLU A 836 25.43 -4.79 -14.67
N ARG A 837 24.48 -5.38 -15.39
CA ARG A 837 24.74 -6.01 -16.68
C ARG A 837 23.82 -5.48 -17.77
N CYS A 838 24.38 -5.37 -18.96
CA CYS A 838 23.76 -4.80 -20.15
C CYS A 838 23.76 -5.82 -21.30
N THR A 839 22.81 -5.72 -22.22
CA THR A 839 22.78 -6.53 -23.45
C THR A 839 23.79 -6.03 -24.49
N CYS A 840 24.32 -4.82 -24.33
CA CYS A 840 25.31 -4.25 -25.23
C CYS A 840 26.69 -4.89 -25.00
N ASN A 841 27.18 -5.64 -25.99
CA ASN A 841 28.47 -6.34 -25.93
C ASN A 841 29.65 -5.42 -25.62
N VAL A 842 29.64 -4.18 -26.12
CA VAL A 842 30.72 -3.20 -25.91
C VAL A 842 30.73 -2.74 -24.46
N CYS A 843 29.58 -2.39 -23.91
CA CYS A 843 29.40 -2.06 -22.49
C CYS A 843 29.89 -3.20 -21.60
N GLU A 844 29.51 -4.45 -21.91
CA GLU A 844 29.92 -5.62 -21.11
C GLU A 844 31.44 -5.88 -21.15
N ILE A 845 32.13 -5.51 -22.22
CA ILE A 845 33.60 -5.62 -22.28
C ILE A 845 34.23 -4.44 -21.53
N PHE A 846 33.73 -3.23 -21.77
CA PHE A 846 34.25 -2.00 -21.18
C PHE A 846 34.12 -2.01 -19.65
N SER A 847 32.93 -2.33 -19.12
CA SER A 847 32.70 -2.45 -17.69
C SER A 847 33.45 -3.62 -17.06
N GLY A 848 33.84 -4.63 -17.85
CA GLY A 848 34.69 -5.73 -17.38
C GLY A 848 36.13 -5.30 -17.16
N ILE A 849 36.62 -4.36 -17.97
CA ILE A 849 37.99 -3.85 -17.92
C ILE A 849 38.13 -2.76 -16.85
N PHE A 850 37.18 -1.83 -16.78
CA PHE A 850 37.27 -0.64 -15.93
C PHE A 850 36.38 -0.70 -14.67
N GLY A 851 35.56 -1.75 -14.51
CA GLY A 851 34.48 -1.77 -13.53
C GLY A 851 33.24 -1.03 -14.03
N ASN A 852 32.18 -0.96 -13.21
CA ASN A 852 30.99 -0.16 -13.55
C ASN A 852 31.36 1.33 -13.63
N THR A 853 31.47 1.87 -14.84
CA THR A 853 31.85 3.27 -15.08
C THR A 853 30.67 4.23 -15.02
N PHE A 854 29.46 3.74 -15.21
CA PHE A 854 28.21 4.49 -15.06
C PHE A 854 27.10 3.53 -14.62
N TRP A 855 26.02 4.12 -14.10
CA TRP A 855 24.77 3.41 -13.82
C TRP A 855 23.78 3.73 -14.94
N HIS A 856 23.11 2.72 -15.52
CA HIS A 856 22.22 2.95 -16.66
C HIS A 856 20.98 3.78 -16.28
N GLU A 857 20.66 3.88 -14.99
CA GLU A 857 19.62 4.79 -14.50
C GLU A 857 19.98 6.27 -14.71
N ASN A 858 21.29 6.61 -14.70
CA ASN A 858 21.81 7.98 -14.77
C ASN A 858 22.25 8.38 -16.19
N VAL A 859 22.08 7.51 -17.18
CA VAL A 859 22.48 7.76 -18.57
C VAL A 859 21.27 7.60 -19.47
N SER A 860 21.07 8.54 -20.39
CA SER A 860 19.99 8.46 -21.37
C SER A 860 20.22 7.29 -22.33
N ASN A 861 19.15 6.79 -22.96
CA ASN A 861 19.29 5.70 -23.94
C ASN A 861 20.15 6.13 -25.15
N THR A 862 20.05 7.38 -25.58
CA THR A 862 20.82 7.94 -26.69
C THR A 862 22.30 8.05 -26.33
N MET A 863 22.63 8.52 -25.13
CA MET A 863 24.02 8.61 -24.64
C MET A 863 24.64 7.24 -24.40
N HIS A 864 23.90 6.29 -23.82
CA HIS A 864 24.37 4.92 -23.67
C HIS A 864 24.68 4.28 -25.03
N GLN A 865 23.86 4.54 -26.06
CA GLN A 865 24.14 4.08 -27.41
C GLN A 865 25.33 4.79 -28.04
N TRP A 866 25.44 6.11 -27.92
CA TRP A 866 26.55 6.90 -28.45
C TRP A 866 27.90 6.50 -27.84
N LEU A 867 27.95 6.33 -26.51
CA LEU A 867 29.13 5.84 -25.80
C LEU A 867 29.62 4.50 -26.36
N ASN A 868 28.69 3.57 -26.59
CA ASN A 868 29.02 2.27 -27.15
C ASN A 868 29.37 2.33 -28.64
N LYS A 869 28.71 3.23 -29.40
CA LYS A 869 28.79 3.28 -30.88
C LYS A 869 29.93 4.10 -31.45
N GLN A 870 30.12 5.31 -30.95
CA GLN A 870 30.96 6.31 -31.59
C GLN A 870 32.16 6.75 -30.74
N SER A 871 32.04 6.83 -29.40
CA SER A 871 33.11 7.41 -28.56
C SER A 871 34.21 6.44 -28.13
N LEU A 872 34.01 5.12 -28.28
CA LEU A 872 34.94 4.07 -27.84
C LEU A 872 35.63 3.28 -28.98
N PRO A 873 36.16 3.90 -30.07
CA PRO A 873 36.62 3.14 -31.22
C PRO A 873 37.88 2.30 -30.93
N LYS A 874 38.76 2.74 -30.01
CA LYS A 874 40.01 2.05 -29.66
C LYS A 874 40.38 2.31 -28.20
N LEU A 875 40.52 1.24 -27.40
CA LEU A 875 41.15 1.36 -26.09
C LEU A 875 42.68 1.34 -26.27
N PRO A 876 43.40 2.42 -25.93
CA PRO A 876 44.83 2.29 -25.70
C PRO A 876 45.02 1.32 -24.52
N PRO A 877 45.85 0.29 -24.67
CA PRO A 877 46.22 -0.56 -23.54
C PRO A 877 46.87 0.30 -22.46
N SER A 878 46.73 -0.15 -21.22
CA SER A 878 47.40 0.33 -20.01
C SER A 878 48.94 0.42 -20.07
N THR A 879 49.57 0.20 -21.23
CA THR A 879 51.03 0.31 -21.41
C THR A 879 51.56 1.74 -21.46
N LYS A 880 50.71 2.77 -21.49
CA LYS A 880 51.16 4.15 -21.26
C LYS A 880 51.37 4.50 -19.77
N HIS A 881 51.05 3.58 -18.84
CA HIS A 881 51.24 3.78 -17.40
C HIS A 881 52.62 3.34 -16.86
N LEU A 882 53.67 3.27 -17.70
CA LEU A 882 55.03 3.05 -17.19
C LEU A 882 55.41 4.08 -16.09
N HIS A 883 54.83 5.28 -16.15
CA HIS A 883 55.03 6.35 -15.17
C HIS A 883 54.43 6.06 -13.78
N LEU A 884 53.34 5.27 -13.67
CA LEU A 884 52.76 4.93 -12.36
C LEU A 884 53.59 3.89 -11.60
N ARG A 885 54.44 3.12 -12.28
CA ARG A 885 55.40 2.23 -11.61
C ARG A 885 56.51 3.00 -10.90
N PHE A 886 56.97 4.11 -11.48
CA PHE A 886 58.06 4.92 -10.91
C PHE A 886 57.70 5.58 -9.58
N TYR A 887 56.42 5.91 -9.35
CA TYR A 887 55.95 6.49 -8.09
C TYR A 887 55.67 5.48 -6.98
N CYS A 888 55.65 4.17 -7.29
CA CYS A 888 55.45 3.11 -6.29
C CYS A 888 56.74 2.38 -5.90
N GLU A 889 57.88 2.70 -6.54
CA GLU A 889 59.22 2.22 -6.15
C GLU A 889 59.99 3.24 -5.27
N LEU A 890 59.37 4.37 -4.94
CA LEU A 890 59.71 5.27 -3.82
C LEU A 890 58.76 5.02 -2.66
#